data_AF-A0A523HQC5-F1
#
_entry.id   AF-A0A523HQC5-F1
#
_cell.length_a   1.000
_cell.length_b   1.000
_cell.length_c   1.000
_cell.angle_alpha   90.00
_cell.angle_beta   90.00
_cell.angle_gamma   90.00
#
_symmetry.space_group_name_H-M   'P 1'
#
loop_
_entity.id
_entity.type
_entity.pdbx_description
1 polymer ?
#
loop_
_entity_poly.entity_id
_entity_poly.type
_entity_poly.pdbx_seq_one_letter_code
_entity_poly.pdbx_strand_id
1 'polypeptide(L)'
;MILKNHKILGVGCLILSFVFSFSTLHSQESPGHDIKQFRNLTEAIKGSEELLAKYRDSDFTPNVMFQLVELYAKRSVLKFQREMLVFEQAENNFERGLLKTEPNLPRIDYSAAIKLAAELLQKFPNVGFRDKVIYRIAYCQLETGNGKKAMEYFDQLAEETNDKQLLEESYFRLGEHYFETKAYDKAVVYYDRLLSSWDSPYFDMALYKLGWCYYNVDDFSQSIGTFLFLIEDSKLLERLETELGKTKADLRDEAIKNISINFAEFGGAAKAGEFLKEYKDKDFTEEILQHLAEIFKKRNFYEEAVETLNVLIGFYPYKPKSAIAQKAIVDNYELAGEKGRADVERAKLVDQYGPGSPWLKQIPAGKVRQEILGIAEEFLYTLGSEAHERARQSANSVASYELAIIKYKEFIEKFEFSDRAQKVQFYLAECFYETGKFREAAESYYDVILKYPNSELREISAYNQVLAYDHLLQKDTVIDSTEFHLFNFLGKGKTQKDTLNVLNSNQAQLLQACNDFYLFHSESPNLPEVLMNYAQILYELEYIPLAREVYQKVVEHSPANPMLPQAYMMMAQCDFKQEYYLEADLLFQNVVKLFPDSSRYVSKANKMIASSRFKNAEMHLQKGDSTLAAQEFEKISTLTADPAIAEQALFEAALQYENIGRKNKSVELYEMMSLQFPGSHLIDESFFKAGVLSEELENWQRAATNYLALFKHDPNSRYASRSLFFAAKCYETAGDLSKARTYFQEYIINYAVDPDRYVEAAFRRGEIAYNQNSLETALKDFQFVIDAHQKFVEQNISIESYVPANAQFLIAEIFFKSFDKIKLKPPLKRNLKRKRSAFAKVIKAYTEAAKFKVADWTTASSYKIGVTFEAFADAVFKSPRPRNLSGEDLNKYGDKLWETVVPFKEKALETYRANLKQAAENSIENNWVLQSRKRVEALVNELGLAQVKLSQKGGS
;
A
#
# COMPACT_ATOMS: atom_id res chain seq x y z
N MET A 1 114.59 -52.30 -12.43
CA MET A 1 115.30 -52.09 -13.71
C MET A 1 114.50 -51.08 -14.53
N ILE A 2 114.81 -49.79 -14.39
CA ILE A 2 115.61 -48.99 -15.32
C ILE A 2 114.84 -48.59 -16.61
N LEU A 3 114.42 -47.32 -16.60
CA LEU A 3 114.53 -46.27 -17.62
C LEU A 3 113.79 -46.36 -18.98
N LYS A 4 112.94 -45.33 -19.16
CA LYS A 4 113.03 -44.22 -20.15
C LYS A 4 112.36 -44.33 -21.52
N ASN A 5 111.75 -43.16 -21.82
CA ASN A 5 111.58 -42.46 -23.09
C ASN A 5 110.41 -42.88 -23.99
N HIS A 6 109.30 -42.15 -23.88
CA HIS A 6 108.80 -41.25 -24.94
C HIS A 6 107.63 -40.39 -24.39
N LYS A 7 107.91 -39.12 -24.08
CA LYS A 7 106.91 -38.06 -23.87
C LYS A 7 107.43 -36.77 -24.50
N ILE A 8 107.29 -36.68 -25.82
CA ILE A 8 107.32 -35.42 -26.59
C ILE A 8 106.29 -35.63 -27.70
N LEU A 9 105.05 -35.24 -27.46
CA LEU A 9 103.94 -35.00 -28.40
C LEU A 9 102.63 -35.03 -27.58
N GLY A 10 102.13 -33.85 -27.19
CA GLY A 10 100.89 -33.77 -26.41
C GLY A 10 100.74 -32.50 -25.57
N VAL A 11 101.08 -31.33 -26.12
CA VAL A 11 100.87 -30.02 -25.47
C VAL A 11 100.07 -29.06 -26.38
N GLY A 12 99.66 -29.51 -27.58
CA GLY A 12 98.96 -28.68 -28.57
C GLY A 12 97.43 -28.67 -28.51
N CYS A 13 96.78 -29.51 -27.69
CA CYS A 13 95.30 -29.68 -27.70
C CYS A 13 94.57 -29.24 -26.42
N LEU A 14 95.24 -28.59 -25.47
CA LEU A 14 94.62 -28.17 -24.19
C LEU A 14 94.37 -26.65 -24.07
N ILE A 15 94.71 -25.88 -25.10
CA ILE A 15 94.62 -24.41 -25.08
C ILE A 15 93.30 -23.90 -25.70
N LEU A 16 92.62 -24.70 -26.53
CA LEU A 16 91.34 -24.33 -27.15
C LEU A 16 90.10 -24.72 -26.32
N SER A 17 90.23 -25.59 -25.33
CA SER A 17 89.13 -26.02 -24.46
C SER A 17 89.05 -25.26 -23.12
N PHE A 18 90.01 -24.38 -22.83
CA PHE A 18 90.05 -23.62 -21.56
C PHE A 18 89.45 -22.21 -21.64
N VAL A 19 89.20 -21.69 -22.84
CA VAL A 19 88.59 -20.37 -23.05
C VAL A 19 87.06 -20.42 -22.92
N PHE A 20 86.45 -21.59 -23.14
CA PHE A 20 84.99 -21.78 -23.08
C PHE A 20 84.43 -22.18 -21.69
N SER A 21 85.26 -22.28 -20.65
CA SER A 21 84.83 -22.79 -19.32
C SER A 21 84.70 -21.73 -18.24
N PHE A 22 84.99 -20.45 -18.53
CA PHE A 22 85.08 -19.42 -17.49
C PHE A 22 83.75 -18.77 -17.10
N SER A 23 82.66 -19.02 -17.83
CA SER A 23 81.32 -18.49 -17.51
C SER A 23 80.48 -19.39 -16.61
N THR A 24 80.91 -20.63 -16.30
CA THR A 24 80.17 -21.55 -15.43
C THR A 24 81.08 -22.25 -14.42
N LEU A 25 81.62 -21.47 -13.48
CA LEU A 25 82.34 -22.01 -12.31
C LEU A 25 82.03 -21.15 -11.07
N HIS A 26 80.75 -21.10 -10.70
CA HIS A 26 80.30 -20.77 -9.34
C HIS A 26 80.11 -22.06 -8.54
N SER A 27 81.10 -22.95 -8.58
CA SER A 27 81.12 -24.19 -7.78
C SER A 27 82.31 -24.19 -6.84
N GLN A 28 82.01 -24.12 -5.55
CA GLN A 28 82.80 -24.51 -4.38
C GLN A 28 84.10 -25.28 -4.69
N GLU A 29 85.21 -24.57 -4.95
CA GLU A 29 86.55 -25.16 -4.84
C GLU A 29 87.14 -24.83 -3.47
N SER A 30 87.66 -25.86 -2.80
CA SER A 30 88.24 -25.73 -1.45
C SER A 30 89.41 -24.72 -1.44
N PRO A 31 89.63 -23.95 -0.34
CA PRO A 31 90.70 -22.94 -0.23
C PRO A 31 92.12 -23.45 -0.53
N GLY A 32 92.35 -24.75 -0.45
CA GLY A 32 93.64 -25.38 -0.79
C GLY A 32 93.94 -25.47 -2.29
N HIS A 33 92.92 -25.43 -3.17
CA HIS A 33 93.09 -25.54 -4.62
C HIS A 33 93.65 -24.25 -5.23
N ASP A 34 93.13 -23.09 -4.83
CA ASP A 34 93.60 -21.76 -5.27
C ASP A 34 95.03 -21.44 -4.87
N ILE A 35 95.48 -21.90 -3.69
CA ILE A 35 96.85 -21.70 -3.21
C ILE A 35 97.85 -22.45 -4.11
N LYS A 36 97.49 -23.66 -4.54
CA LYS A 36 98.32 -24.48 -5.44
C LYS A 36 98.35 -23.89 -6.84
N GLN A 37 97.20 -23.44 -7.37
CA GLN A 37 97.13 -22.81 -8.70
C GLN A 37 97.95 -21.51 -8.75
N PHE A 38 97.82 -20.65 -7.74
CA PHE A 38 98.58 -19.39 -7.69
C PHE A 38 100.10 -19.62 -7.59
N ARG A 39 100.55 -20.63 -6.83
CA ARG A 39 101.96 -21.00 -6.73
C ARG A 39 102.51 -21.49 -8.06
N ASN A 40 101.82 -22.43 -8.71
CA ASN A 40 102.19 -22.95 -10.03
C ASN A 40 102.22 -21.83 -11.07
N LEU A 41 101.27 -20.90 -11.03
CA LEU A 41 101.22 -19.76 -11.94
C LEU A 41 102.39 -18.79 -11.71
N THR A 42 102.75 -18.54 -10.44
CA THR A 42 103.89 -17.69 -10.09
C THR A 42 105.21 -18.29 -10.59
N GLU A 43 105.38 -19.62 -10.47
CA GLU A 43 106.54 -20.33 -11.02
C GLU A 43 106.58 -20.27 -12.55
N ALA A 44 105.45 -20.44 -13.23
CA ALA A 44 105.36 -20.35 -14.69
C ALA A 44 105.67 -18.92 -15.21
N ILE A 45 105.18 -17.89 -14.51
CA ILE A 45 105.50 -16.49 -14.80
C ILE A 45 107.00 -16.24 -14.65
N LYS A 46 107.58 -16.65 -13.52
CA LYS A 46 109.02 -16.48 -13.26
C LYS A 46 109.86 -17.19 -14.30
N GLY A 47 109.52 -18.43 -14.66
CA GLY A 47 110.20 -19.18 -15.71
C GLY A 47 110.12 -18.50 -17.08
N SER A 48 108.96 -17.92 -17.42
CA SER A 48 108.77 -17.17 -18.67
C SER A 48 109.54 -15.84 -18.67
N GLU A 49 109.56 -15.12 -17.54
CA GLU A 49 110.36 -13.89 -17.36
C GLU A 49 111.87 -14.18 -17.48
N GLU A 50 112.36 -15.26 -16.87
CA GLU A 50 113.76 -15.71 -16.98
C GLU A 50 114.11 -16.11 -18.42
N LEU A 51 113.19 -16.79 -19.11
CA LEU A 51 113.38 -17.18 -20.52
C LEU A 51 113.47 -15.95 -21.43
N LEU A 52 112.61 -14.95 -21.24
CA LEU A 52 112.66 -13.68 -21.97
C LEU A 52 113.90 -12.85 -21.62
N ALA A 53 114.36 -12.89 -20.37
CA ALA A 53 115.59 -12.19 -19.97
C ALA A 53 116.83 -12.79 -20.64
N LYS A 54 116.86 -14.12 -20.82
CA LYS A 54 117.98 -14.87 -21.41
C LYS A 54 117.97 -14.88 -22.94
N TYR A 55 116.78 -14.89 -23.57
CA TYR A 55 116.60 -14.95 -25.02
C TYR A 55 115.73 -13.78 -25.50
N ARG A 56 116.31 -12.58 -25.47
CA ARG A 56 115.58 -11.33 -25.77
C ARG A 56 115.17 -11.18 -27.24
N ASP A 57 115.94 -11.74 -28.17
CA ASP A 57 115.79 -11.51 -29.62
C ASP A 57 115.71 -12.83 -30.41
N SER A 58 114.97 -13.83 -29.91
CA SER A 58 114.81 -15.13 -30.58
C SER A 58 113.48 -15.22 -31.35
N ASP A 59 113.42 -16.09 -32.35
CA ASP A 59 112.21 -16.31 -33.15
C ASP A 59 110.99 -16.75 -32.31
N PHE A 60 111.22 -17.38 -31.15
CA PHE A 60 110.15 -17.78 -30.23
C PHE A 60 109.78 -16.69 -29.21
N THR A 61 110.52 -15.57 -29.14
CA THR A 61 110.29 -14.49 -28.18
C THR A 61 108.86 -13.94 -28.22
N PRO A 62 108.24 -13.67 -29.40
CA PRO A 62 106.85 -13.22 -29.45
C PRO A 62 105.87 -14.24 -28.83
N ASN A 63 106.08 -15.54 -29.06
CA ASN A 63 105.22 -16.58 -28.50
C ASN A 63 105.31 -16.61 -26.97
N VAL A 64 106.52 -16.51 -26.42
CA VAL A 64 106.75 -16.52 -24.96
C VAL A 64 106.22 -15.23 -24.32
N MET A 65 106.39 -14.09 -24.98
CA MET A 65 105.80 -12.82 -24.52
C MET A 65 104.27 -12.90 -24.48
N PHE A 66 103.63 -13.45 -25.52
CA PHE A 66 102.16 -13.60 -25.51
C PHE A 66 101.70 -14.63 -24.47
N GLN A 67 102.40 -15.75 -24.31
CA GLN A 67 102.14 -16.67 -23.19
C GLN A 67 102.26 -15.98 -21.84
N LEU A 68 103.27 -15.12 -21.64
CA LEU A 68 103.43 -14.36 -20.40
C LEU A 68 102.30 -13.33 -20.20
N VAL A 69 101.78 -12.71 -21.27
CA VAL A 69 100.57 -11.87 -21.21
C VAL A 69 99.39 -12.68 -20.68
N GLU A 70 99.15 -13.88 -21.22
CA GLU A 70 98.07 -14.78 -20.75
C GLU A 70 98.25 -15.15 -19.27
N LEU A 71 99.49 -15.46 -18.86
CA LEU A 71 99.80 -15.81 -17.47
C LEU A 71 99.60 -14.63 -16.53
N TYR A 72 100.00 -13.41 -16.93
CA TYR A 72 99.73 -12.20 -16.15
C TYR A 72 98.23 -11.93 -16.03
N ALA A 73 97.48 -12.05 -17.13
CA ALA A 73 96.03 -11.89 -17.08
C ALA A 73 95.39 -12.91 -16.13
N LYS A 74 95.78 -14.19 -16.22
CA LYS A 74 95.31 -15.22 -15.30
C LYS A 74 95.67 -14.93 -13.85
N ARG A 75 96.84 -14.35 -13.59
CA ARG A 75 97.26 -13.97 -12.23
C ARG A 75 96.41 -12.84 -11.68
N SER A 76 96.07 -11.85 -12.52
CA SER A 76 95.19 -10.76 -12.14
C SER A 76 93.80 -11.26 -11.76
N VAL A 77 93.23 -12.24 -12.48
CA VAL A 77 91.95 -12.88 -12.12
C VAL A 77 92.03 -13.57 -10.76
N LEU A 78 93.02 -14.44 -10.54
CA LEU A 78 93.16 -15.15 -9.27
C LEU A 78 93.41 -14.20 -8.08
N LYS A 79 94.15 -13.11 -8.31
CA LYS A 79 94.36 -12.07 -7.31
C LYS A 79 93.05 -11.38 -6.97
N PHE A 80 92.30 -10.95 -7.99
CA PHE A 80 91.00 -10.31 -7.82
C PHE A 80 89.99 -11.21 -7.11
N GLN A 81 89.88 -12.49 -7.47
CA GLN A 81 89.00 -13.46 -6.80
C GLN A 81 89.29 -13.56 -5.30
N ARG A 82 90.57 -13.59 -4.91
CA ARG A 82 90.95 -13.57 -3.49
C ARG A 82 90.60 -12.25 -2.81
N GLU A 83 90.83 -11.13 -3.47
CA GLU A 83 90.48 -9.81 -2.94
C GLU A 83 88.95 -9.68 -2.78
N MET A 84 88.16 -10.22 -3.71
CA MET A 84 86.70 -10.30 -3.62
C MET A 84 86.23 -11.16 -2.45
N LEU A 85 86.81 -12.34 -2.22
CA LEU A 85 86.48 -13.18 -1.06
C LEU A 85 86.75 -12.45 0.27
N VAL A 86 87.86 -11.69 0.34
CA VAL A 86 88.17 -10.86 1.51
C VAL A 86 87.19 -9.70 1.63
N PHE A 87 86.80 -9.09 0.50
CA PHE A 87 85.81 -8.02 0.44
C PHE A 87 84.42 -8.50 0.91
N GLU A 88 83.90 -9.61 0.40
CA GLU A 88 82.59 -10.17 0.81
C GLU A 88 82.55 -10.48 2.32
N GLN A 89 83.65 -11.01 2.87
CA GLN A 89 83.78 -11.22 4.32
C GLN A 89 83.77 -9.89 5.08
N ALA A 90 84.46 -8.87 4.57
CA ALA A 90 84.47 -7.54 5.17
C ALA A 90 83.11 -6.84 5.05
N GLU A 91 82.41 -6.97 3.92
CA GLU A 91 81.09 -6.40 3.64
C GLU A 91 80.04 -7.01 4.58
N ASN A 92 80.01 -8.33 4.71
CA ASN A 92 79.15 -9.03 5.67
C ASN A 92 79.42 -8.59 7.13
N ASN A 93 80.70 -8.37 7.48
CA ASN A 93 81.06 -7.83 8.79
C ASN A 93 80.63 -6.35 8.97
N PHE A 94 80.65 -5.56 7.91
CA PHE A 94 80.16 -4.17 7.90
C PHE A 94 78.63 -4.10 8.03
N GLU A 95 77.86 -4.89 7.27
CA GLU A 95 76.40 -5.00 7.38
C GLU A 95 75.94 -5.46 8.78
N ARG A 96 76.74 -6.32 9.42
CA ARG A 96 76.54 -6.76 10.82
C ARG A 96 77.00 -5.75 11.88
N GLY A 97 77.56 -4.60 11.47
CA GLY A 97 78.05 -3.55 12.37
C GLY A 97 79.37 -3.86 13.08
N LEU A 98 80.10 -4.91 12.68
CA LEU A 98 81.41 -5.30 13.24
C LEU A 98 82.57 -4.47 12.67
N LEU A 99 82.39 -3.82 11.52
CA LEU A 99 83.30 -2.83 10.95
C LEU A 99 82.65 -1.44 10.95
N LYS A 100 83.43 -0.39 11.25
CA LYS A 100 82.94 1.01 11.28
C LYS A 100 83.01 1.72 9.94
N THR A 101 83.82 1.22 9.01
CA THR A 101 84.06 1.80 7.69
C THR A 101 83.71 0.78 6.64
N GLU A 102 82.96 1.20 5.62
CA GLU A 102 82.62 0.37 4.47
C GLU A 102 83.91 -0.10 3.77
N PRO A 103 84.05 -1.41 3.47
CA PRO A 103 85.21 -1.90 2.74
C PRO A 103 85.18 -1.41 1.28
N ASN A 104 86.35 -1.18 0.69
CA ASN A 104 86.44 -0.76 -0.72
C ASN A 104 86.29 -1.98 -1.63
N LEU A 105 85.39 -1.89 -2.62
CA LEU A 105 85.24 -2.91 -3.66
C LEU A 105 86.55 -3.03 -4.47
N PRO A 106 87.21 -4.19 -4.47
CA PRO A 106 88.44 -4.38 -5.24
C PRO A 106 88.14 -4.29 -6.75
N ARG A 107 89.14 -3.91 -7.53
CA ARG A 107 89.05 -3.86 -9.00
C ARG A 107 90.18 -4.68 -9.60
N ILE A 108 89.87 -5.44 -10.63
CA ILE A 108 90.88 -6.23 -11.32
C ILE A 108 91.90 -5.33 -12.03
N ASP A 109 93.18 -5.64 -11.88
CA ASP A 109 94.28 -4.88 -12.46
C ASP A 109 95.05 -5.71 -13.50
N TYR A 110 94.82 -5.41 -14.78
CA TYR A 110 95.51 -6.02 -15.92
C TYR A 110 96.69 -5.19 -16.45
N SER A 111 97.13 -4.14 -15.74
CA SER A 111 98.17 -3.20 -16.23
C SER A 111 99.45 -3.89 -16.71
N ALA A 112 99.91 -4.94 -16.02
CA ALA A 112 101.08 -5.72 -16.40
C ALA A 112 100.87 -6.49 -17.73
N ALA A 113 99.71 -7.12 -17.90
CA ALA A 113 99.36 -7.86 -19.11
C ALA A 113 99.21 -6.92 -20.31
N ILE A 114 98.47 -5.81 -20.13
CA ILE A 114 98.25 -4.80 -21.17
C ILE A 114 99.57 -4.17 -21.62
N LYS A 115 100.45 -3.82 -20.66
CA LYS A 115 101.75 -3.21 -20.97
C LYS A 115 102.64 -4.15 -21.78
N LEU A 116 102.71 -5.43 -21.38
CA LEU A 116 103.51 -6.42 -22.11
C LEU A 116 102.93 -6.74 -23.49
N ALA A 117 101.61 -6.79 -23.62
CA ALA A 117 100.94 -6.99 -24.91
C ALA A 117 101.18 -5.82 -25.87
N ALA A 118 101.11 -4.58 -25.37
CA ALA A 118 101.45 -3.39 -26.15
C ALA A 118 102.94 -3.39 -26.57
N GLU A 119 103.84 -3.78 -25.67
CA GLU A 119 105.27 -3.92 -25.98
C GLU A 119 105.51 -5.00 -27.05
N LEU A 120 104.78 -6.11 -26.99
CA LEU A 120 104.84 -7.16 -28.02
C LEU A 120 104.43 -6.61 -29.39
N LEU A 121 103.29 -5.92 -29.48
CA LEU A 121 102.83 -5.34 -30.75
C LEU A 121 103.78 -4.25 -31.27
N GLN A 122 104.43 -3.49 -30.38
CA GLN A 122 105.40 -2.49 -30.77
C GLN A 122 106.69 -3.11 -31.33
N LYS A 123 107.21 -4.17 -30.69
CA LYS A 123 108.45 -4.85 -31.12
C LYS A 123 108.23 -5.78 -32.30
N PHE A 124 107.05 -6.37 -32.42
CA PHE A 124 106.71 -7.38 -33.41
C PHE A 124 105.38 -7.03 -34.11
N PRO A 125 105.33 -5.94 -34.91
CA PRO A 125 104.08 -5.44 -35.49
C PRO A 125 103.41 -6.40 -36.48
N ASN A 126 104.17 -7.29 -37.12
CA ASN A 126 103.69 -8.25 -38.13
C ASN A 126 103.63 -9.70 -37.61
N VAL A 127 103.46 -9.89 -36.30
CA VAL A 127 103.38 -11.22 -35.68
C VAL A 127 102.15 -11.99 -36.20
N GLY A 128 102.29 -13.27 -36.54
CA GLY A 128 101.22 -14.05 -37.18
C GLY A 128 99.94 -14.26 -36.33
N PHE A 129 99.99 -13.96 -35.04
CA PHE A 129 98.83 -13.99 -34.12
C PHE A 129 98.49 -12.60 -33.57
N ARG A 130 98.82 -11.54 -34.32
CA ARG A 130 98.60 -10.14 -33.95
C ARG A 130 97.18 -9.91 -33.42
N ASP A 131 96.19 -10.42 -34.14
CA ASP A 131 94.75 -10.30 -33.83
C ASP A 131 94.41 -10.85 -32.43
N LYS A 132 95.05 -11.97 -32.03
CA LYS A 132 94.87 -12.56 -30.69
C LYS A 132 95.45 -11.66 -29.59
N VAL A 133 96.51 -10.93 -29.89
CA VAL A 133 97.13 -9.98 -28.96
C VAL A 133 96.26 -8.72 -28.83
N ILE A 134 95.74 -8.19 -29.95
CA ILE A 134 94.77 -7.09 -29.92
C ILE A 134 93.56 -7.48 -29.08
N TYR A 135 92.97 -8.65 -29.37
CA TYR A 135 91.84 -9.18 -28.65
C TYR A 135 92.12 -9.24 -27.15
N ARG A 136 93.28 -9.76 -26.75
CA ARG A 136 93.64 -9.83 -25.32
C ARG A 136 93.75 -8.44 -24.70
N ILE A 137 94.31 -7.45 -25.41
CA ILE A 137 94.32 -6.06 -24.95
C ILE A 137 92.89 -5.55 -24.79
N ALA A 138 92.04 -5.71 -25.81
CA ALA A 138 90.65 -5.28 -25.81
C ALA A 138 89.88 -5.87 -24.62
N TYR A 139 89.98 -7.19 -24.43
CA TYR A 139 89.38 -7.91 -23.31
C TYR A 139 89.89 -7.39 -21.96
N CYS A 140 91.19 -7.28 -21.76
CA CYS A 140 91.74 -6.77 -20.50
C CYS A 140 91.36 -5.29 -20.24
N GLN A 141 91.24 -4.46 -21.29
CA GLN A 141 90.75 -3.09 -21.16
C GLN A 141 89.27 -3.07 -20.76
N LEU A 142 88.45 -3.97 -21.32
CA LEU A 142 87.04 -4.08 -20.99
C LEU A 142 86.86 -4.45 -19.51
N GLU A 143 87.54 -5.52 -19.07
CA GLU A 143 87.46 -6.02 -17.69
C GLU A 143 88.05 -5.05 -16.64
N THR A 144 89.00 -4.18 -17.01
CA THR A 144 89.49 -3.11 -16.11
C THR A 144 88.55 -1.89 -16.03
N GLY A 145 87.44 -1.89 -16.77
CA GLY A 145 86.49 -0.79 -16.83
C GLY A 145 86.87 0.33 -17.80
N ASN A 146 87.92 0.14 -18.62
CA ASN A 146 88.33 1.08 -19.66
C ASN A 146 87.57 0.85 -20.97
N GLY A 147 86.23 0.82 -20.91
CA GLY A 147 85.36 0.44 -22.02
C GLY A 147 85.65 1.18 -23.33
N LYS A 148 85.91 2.50 -23.27
CA LYS A 148 86.22 3.29 -24.48
C LYS A 148 87.45 2.76 -25.24
N LYS A 149 88.54 2.45 -24.53
CA LYS A 149 89.75 1.89 -25.13
C LYS A 149 89.53 0.46 -25.60
N ALA A 150 88.74 -0.32 -24.86
CA ALA A 150 88.38 -1.66 -25.29
C ALA A 150 87.65 -1.63 -26.64
N MET A 151 86.70 -0.71 -26.82
CA MET A 151 85.95 -0.56 -28.07
C MET A 151 86.84 -0.12 -29.23
N GLU A 152 87.80 0.78 -29.02
CA GLU A 152 88.79 1.14 -30.07
C GLU A 152 89.55 -0.10 -30.59
N TYR A 153 89.94 -1.02 -29.70
CA TYR A 153 90.60 -2.26 -30.09
C TYR A 153 89.66 -3.31 -30.68
N PHE A 154 88.41 -3.41 -30.22
CA PHE A 154 87.42 -4.30 -30.83
C PHE A 154 86.97 -3.82 -32.21
N ASP A 155 86.80 -2.51 -32.42
CA ASP A 155 86.55 -1.92 -33.74
C ASP A 155 87.73 -2.18 -34.68
N GLN A 156 88.98 -1.96 -34.23
CA GLN A 156 90.16 -2.31 -35.01
C GLN A 156 90.18 -3.80 -35.37
N LEU A 157 89.89 -4.67 -34.41
CA LEU A 157 89.86 -6.11 -34.63
C LEU A 157 88.77 -6.50 -35.66
N ALA A 158 87.61 -5.85 -35.60
CA ALA A 158 86.50 -6.06 -36.51
C ALA A 158 86.78 -5.60 -37.96
N GLU A 159 87.72 -4.68 -38.18
CA GLU A 159 88.14 -4.21 -39.50
C GLU A 159 89.31 -5.03 -40.09
N GLU A 160 90.25 -5.45 -39.25
CA GLU A 160 91.52 -6.03 -39.69
C GLU A 160 91.54 -7.58 -39.70
N THR A 161 90.72 -8.24 -38.88
CA THR A 161 90.81 -9.70 -38.71
C THR A 161 90.13 -10.50 -39.81
N ASN A 162 90.71 -11.64 -40.16
CA ASN A 162 90.06 -12.67 -40.97
C ASN A 162 89.65 -13.91 -40.15
N ASP A 163 89.89 -13.89 -38.83
CA ASP A 163 89.48 -14.97 -37.94
C ASP A 163 88.00 -14.83 -37.58
N LYS A 164 87.18 -15.77 -38.07
CA LYS A 164 85.71 -15.75 -37.88
C LYS A 164 85.33 -15.65 -36.40
N GLN A 165 86.02 -16.35 -35.50
CA GLN A 165 85.66 -16.37 -34.08
C GLN A 165 85.95 -15.01 -33.42
N LEU A 166 87.10 -14.42 -33.71
CA LEU A 166 87.46 -13.10 -33.20
C LEU A 166 86.57 -11.99 -33.77
N LEU A 167 86.19 -12.10 -35.04
CA LEU A 167 85.28 -11.15 -35.69
C LEU A 167 83.89 -11.17 -35.04
N GLU A 168 83.32 -12.36 -34.86
CA GLU A 168 82.00 -12.53 -34.24
C GLU A 168 81.99 -12.08 -32.78
N GLU A 169 83.02 -12.42 -32.00
CA GLU A 169 83.10 -11.91 -30.63
C GLU A 169 83.26 -10.38 -30.62
N SER A 170 84.04 -9.80 -31.53
CA SER A 170 84.20 -8.34 -31.62
C SER A 170 82.86 -7.64 -31.91
N TYR A 171 82.08 -8.15 -32.87
CA TYR A 171 80.74 -7.64 -33.15
C TYR A 171 79.82 -7.77 -31.93
N PHE A 172 79.87 -8.90 -31.23
CA PHE A 172 79.07 -9.08 -30.02
C PHE A 172 79.46 -8.07 -28.93
N ARG A 173 80.75 -7.91 -28.63
CA ARG A 173 81.23 -6.95 -27.60
C ARG A 173 80.93 -5.50 -27.95
N LEU A 174 81.04 -5.12 -29.24
CA LEU A 174 80.65 -3.80 -29.72
C LEU A 174 79.14 -3.59 -29.58
N GLY A 175 78.34 -4.59 -29.96
CA GLY A 175 76.90 -4.61 -29.75
C GLY A 175 76.53 -4.43 -28.27
N GLU A 176 77.14 -5.20 -27.37
CA GLU A 176 76.95 -5.12 -25.91
C GLU A 176 77.22 -3.71 -25.39
N HIS A 177 78.34 -3.11 -25.79
CA HIS A 177 78.70 -1.78 -25.35
C HIS A 177 77.68 -0.73 -25.80
N TYR A 178 77.26 -0.78 -27.07
CA TYR A 178 76.26 0.15 -27.59
C TYR A 178 74.88 -0.09 -26.97
N PHE A 179 74.52 -1.34 -26.68
CA PHE A 179 73.31 -1.69 -25.95
C PHE A 179 73.30 -1.11 -24.53
N GLU A 180 74.37 -1.32 -23.76
CA GLU A 180 74.51 -0.82 -22.39
C GLU A 180 74.54 0.71 -22.32
N THR A 181 75.16 1.36 -23.32
CA THR A 181 75.19 2.82 -23.44
C THR A 181 73.93 3.41 -24.07
N LYS A 182 72.93 2.59 -24.37
CA LYS A 182 71.63 2.96 -24.97
C LYS A 182 71.72 3.56 -26.38
N ALA A 183 72.84 3.36 -27.06
CA ALA A 183 73.01 3.70 -28.47
C ALA A 183 72.48 2.55 -29.34
N TYR A 184 71.16 2.32 -29.26
CA TYR A 184 70.50 1.15 -29.85
C TYR A 184 70.61 1.10 -31.37
N ASP A 185 70.61 2.25 -32.04
CA ASP A 185 70.82 2.39 -33.49
C ASP A 185 72.14 1.76 -33.94
N LYS A 186 73.22 1.97 -33.17
CA LYS A 186 74.52 1.35 -33.43
C LYS A 186 74.54 -0.12 -33.02
N ALA A 187 73.91 -0.46 -31.90
CA ALA A 187 73.84 -1.85 -31.43
C ALA A 187 73.16 -2.76 -32.47
N VAL A 188 72.09 -2.28 -33.12
CA VAL A 188 71.42 -2.98 -34.24
C VAL A 188 72.43 -3.37 -35.32
N VAL A 189 73.29 -2.43 -35.76
CA VAL A 189 74.26 -2.68 -36.85
C VAL A 189 75.19 -3.84 -36.53
N TYR A 190 75.68 -3.94 -35.29
CA TYR A 190 76.62 -5.00 -34.91
C TYR A 190 75.93 -6.32 -34.59
N TYR A 191 74.77 -6.32 -33.93
CA TYR A 191 74.01 -7.54 -33.69
C TYR A 191 73.42 -8.13 -34.98
N ASP A 192 72.99 -7.31 -35.94
CA ASP A 192 72.46 -7.77 -37.24
C ASP A 192 73.53 -8.52 -38.05
N ARG A 193 74.79 -8.09 -37.97
CA ARG A 193 75.92 -8.82 -38.58
C ARG A 193 76.08 -10.24 -38.04
N LEU A 194 75.73 -10.47 -36.78
CA LEU A 194 75.77 -11.80 -36.17
C LEU A 194 74.62 -12.69 -36.64
N LEU A 195 73.52 -12.13 -37.16
CA LEU A 195 72.40 -12.91 -37.69
C LEU A 195 72.74 -13.65 -38.99
N SER A 196 73.80 -13.22 -39.70
CA SER A 196 74.31 -13.92 -40.88
C SER A 196 75.07 -15.21 -40.55
N SER A 197 75.42 -15.44 -39.27
CA SER A 197 76.13 -16.61 -38.77
C SER A 197 75.31 -17.36 -37.73
N TRP A 198 74.32 -18.14 -38.17
CA TRP A 198 73.50 -19.04 -37.33
C TRP A 198 74.29 -20.07 -36.48
N ASP A 199 75.55 -20.36 -36.83
CA ASP A 199 76.46 -21.24 -36.07
C ASP A 199 77.29 -20.49 -35.01
N SER A 200 77.17 -19.16 -34.94
CA SER A 200 77.92 -18.35 -33.99
C SER A 200 77.44 -18.61 -32.56
N PRO A 201 78.34 -18.76 -31.57
CA PRO A 201 77.95 -18.87 -30.17
C PRO A 201 77.29 -17.59 -29.63
N TYR A 202 77.34 -16.48 -30.35
CA TYR A 202 76.71 -15.21 -29.97
C TYR A 202 75.35 -14.98 -30.65
N PHE A 203 74.93 -15.85 -31.57
CA PHE A 203 73.73 -15.66 -32.37
C PHE A 203 72.48 -15.49 -31.50
N ASP A 204 72.27 -16.40 -30.55
CA ASP A 204 71.04 -16.42 -29.74
C ASP A 204 70.92 -15.16 -28.87
N MET A 205 72.01 -14.79 -28.18
CA MET A 205 72.06 -13.59 -27.33
C MET A 205 71.93 -12.31 -28.15
N ALA A 206 72.58 -12.25 -29.32
CA ALA A 206 72.46 -11.13 -30.24
C ALA A 206 71.01 -10.98 -30.73
N LEU A 207 70.35 -12.06 -31.13
CA LEU A 207 68.95 -12.04 -31.56
C LEU A 207 68.01 -11.57 -30.42
N TYR A 208 68.20 -12.09 -29.21
CA TYR A 208 67.43 -11.67 -28.03
C TYR A 208 67.56 -10.15 -27.77
N LYS A 209 68.80 -9.63 -27.79
CA LYS A 209 69.05 -8.19 -27.56
C LYS A 209 68.64 -7.32 -28.73
N LEU A 210 68.71 -7.83 -29.95
CA LEU A 210 68.32 -7.12 -31.16
C LEU A 210 66.82 -6.80 -31.15
N GLY A 211 65.96 -7.71 -30.66
CA GLY A 211 64.53 -7.43 -30.50
C GLY A 211 64.25 -6.20 -29.62
N TRP A 212 65.01 -6.06 -28.53
CA TRP A 212 64.97 -4.87 -27.65
C TRP A 212 65.56 -3.63 -28.32
N CYS A 213 66.64 -3.78 -29.11
CA CYS A 213 67.21 -2.65 -29.85
C CYS A 213 66.19 -2.08 -30.84
N TYR A 214 65.55 -2.94 -31.64
CA TYR A 214 64.54 -2.53 -32.61
C TYR A 214 63.36 -1.81 -31.94
N TYR A 215 62.92 -2.29 -30.78
CA TYR A 215 61.87 -1.61 -30.01
C TYR A 215 62.29 -0.19 -29.60
N ASN A 216 63.53 0.00 -29.10
CA ASN A 216 63.99 1.31 -28.62
C ASN A 216 64.35 2.29 -29.74
N VAL A 217 64.43 1.84 -31.00
CA VAL A 217 64.59 2.72 -32.18
C VAL A 217 63.29 2.90 -32.96
N ASP A 218 62.15 2.53 -32.36
CA ASP A 218 60.81 2.59 -32.93
C ASP A 218 60.61 1.77 -34.22
N ASP A 219 61.49 0.80 -34.51
CA ASP A 219 61.29 -0.19 -35.59
C ASP A 219 60.51 -1.40 -35.07
N PHE A 220 59.24 -1.14 -34.75
CA PHE A 220 58.34 -2.13 -34.16
C PHE A 220 58.12 -3.34 -35.07
N SER A 221 58.17 -3.17 -36.41
CA SER A 221 58.00 -4.27 -37.35
C SER A 221 59.13 -5.28 -37.26
N GLN A 222 60.39 -4.81 -37.23
CA GLN A 222 61.54 -5.69 -37.06
C GLN A 222 61.60 -6.29 -35.65
N SER A 223 61.21 -5.53 -34.62
CA SER A 223 61.14 -6.03 -33.24
C SER A 223 60.15 -7.18 -33.11
N ILE A 224 58.93 -7.03 -33.65
CA ILE A 224 57.90 -8.09 -33.67
C ILE A 224 58.43 -9.32 -34.40
N GLY A 225 59.00 -9.16 -35.59
CA GLY A 225 59.57 -10.28 -36.35
C GLY A 225 60.69 -11.00 -35.60
N THR A 226 61.56 -10.25 -34.92
CA THR A 226 62.68 -10.79 -34.14
C THR A 226 62.20 -11.61 -32.94
N PHE A 227 61.28 -11.05 -32.13
CA PHE A 227 60.71 -11.78 -31.00
C PHE A 227 59.83 -12.95 -31.42
N LEU A 228 59.14 -12.85 -32.57
CA LEU A 228 58.36 -13.96 -33.12
C LEU A 228 59.27 -15.13 -33.52
N PHE A 229 60.36 -14.83 -34.23
CA PHE A 229 61.36 -15.84 -34.59
C PHE A 229 61.93 -16.52 -33.34
N LEU A 230 62.19 -15.74 -32.29
CA LEU A 230 62.69 -16.25 -31.01
C LEU A 230 61.77 -17.30 -30.38
N ILE A 231 60.45 -17.10 -30.43
CA ILE A 231 59.47 -18.01 -29.80
C ILE A 231 59.03 -19.16 -30.71
N GLU A 232 59.24 -19.07 -32.02
CA GLU A 232 59.00 -20.18 -32.95
C GLU A 232 60.05 -21.29 -32.82
N ASP A 233 61.31 -20.96 -32.52
CA ASP A 233 62.37 -21.96 -32.33
C ASP A 233 62.57 -22.33 -30.85
N SER A 234 61.96 -23.45 -30.47
CA SER A 234 62.05 -23.99 -29.12
C SER A 234 63.48 -24.38 -28.67
N LYS A 235 64.40 -24.67 -29.61
CA LYS A 235 65.81 -25.00 -29.30
C LYS A 235 66.62 -23.75 -29.00
N LEU A 236 66.26 -22.64 -29.62
CA LEU A 236 66.89 -21.35 -29.38
C LEU A 236 66.67 -20.90 -27.93
N LEU A 237 65.43 -21.02 -27.44
CA LEU A 237 65.10 -20.70 -26.04
C LEU A 237 65.85 -21.58 -25.02
N GLU A 238 66.10 -22.85 -25.33
CA GLU A 238 66.84 -23.77 -24.44
C GLU A 238 68.32 -23.38 -24.31
N ARG A 239 68.94 -22.90 -25.40
CA ARG A 239 70.31 -22.39 -25.36
C ARG A 239 70.41 -21.10 -24.54
N LEU A 240 69.48 -20.16 -24.76
CA LEU A 240 69.41 -18.91 -23.98
C LEU A 240 69.14 -19.12 -22.49
N GLU A 241 68.38 -20.14 -22.12
CA GLU A 241 68.12 -20.47 -20.71
C GLU A 241 69.42 -20.72 -19.94
N THR A 242 70.37 -21.41 -20.58
CA THR A 242 71.69 -21.69 -20.01
C THR A 242 72.52 -20.41 -19.86
N GLU A 243 72.41 -19.47 -20.80
CA GLU A 243 73.21 -18.25 -20.84
C GLU A 243 72.69 -17.15 -19.91
N LEU A 244 71.36 -17.01 -19.78
CA LEU A 244 70.71 -15.94 -19.03
C LEU A 244 70.28 -16.35 -17.62
N GLY A 245 70.29 -17.66 -17.29
CA GLY A 245 69.74 -18.17 -16.03
C GLY A 245 68.22 -17.95 -15.88
N LYS A 246 67.52 -17.73 -17.00
CA LYS A 246 66.06 -17.60 -17.09
C LYS A 246 65.49 -18.89 -17.65
N THR A 247 64.31 -19.32 -17.19
CA THR A 247 63.69 -20.52 -17.79
C THR A 247 63.23 -20.24 -19.23
N LYS A 248 63.16 -21.28 -20.06
CA LYS A 248 62.53 -21.20 -21.39
C LYS A 248 61.13 -20.59 -21.37
N ALA A 249 60.35 -20.86 -20.32
CA ALA A 249 59.02 -20.28 -20.13
C ALA A 249 59.10 -18.76 -19.92
N ASP A 250 60.01 -18.28 -19.06
CA ASP A 250 60.18 -16.85 -18.80
C ASP A 250 60.56 -16.08 -20.07
N LEU A 251 61.48 -16.65 -20.88
CA LEU A 251 61.93 -16.05 -22.13
C LEU A 251 60.80 -16.00 -23.18
N ARG A 252 60.02 -17.07 -23.29
CA ARG A 252 58.85 -17.10 -24.17
C ARG A 252 57.82 -16.07 -23.76
N ASP A 253 57.50 -15.98 -22.47
CA ASP A 253 56.54 -15.03 -21.93
C ASP A 253 57.00 -13.58 -22.12
N GLU A 254 58.29 -13.32 -21.93
CA GLU A 254 58.91 -12.01 -22.18
C GLU A 254 58.78 -11.61 -23.66
N ALA A 255 59.08 -12.51 -24.59
CA ALA A 255 58.93 -12.25 -26.02
C ALA A 255 57.47 -12.02 -26.41
N ILE A 256 56.52 -12.80 -25.91
CA ILE A 256 55.09 -12.60 -26.14
C ILE A 256 54.62 -11.23 -25.62
N LYS A 257 55.05 -10.84 -24.42
CA LYS A 257 54.75 -9.52 -23.85
C LYS A 257 55.34 -8.42 -24.72
N ASN A 258 56.57 -8.57 -25.18
CA ASN A 258 57.20 -7.58 -26.05
C ASN A 258 56.50 -7.45 -27.39
N ILE A 259 56.13 -8.56 -28.05
CA ILE A 259 55.34 -8.52 -29.29
C ILE A 259 54.03 -7.75 -29.05
N SER A 260 53.36 -8.03 -27.94
CA SER A 260 52.11 -7.35 -27.56
C SER A 260 52.33 -5.85 -27.31
N ILE A 261 53.41 -5.46 -26.62
CA ILE A 261 53.77 -4.05 -26.40
C ILE A 261 54.03 -3.36 -27.75
N ASN A 262 54.80 -3.99 -28.65
CA ASN A 262 55.10 -3.45 -29.96
C ASN A 262 53.83 -3.23 -30.79
N PHE A 263 52.87 -4.16 -30.79
CA PHE A 263 51.58 -3.94 -31.44
C PHE A 263 50.76 -2.83 -30.78
N ALA A 264 50.84 -2.67 -29.46
CA ALA A 264 50.18 -1.58 -28.75
C ALA A 264 50.76 -0.21 -29.13
N GLU A 265 52.08 -0.12 -29.36
CA GLU A 265 52.73 1.10 -29.85
C GLU A 265 52.51 1.32 -31.36
N PHE A 266 52.35 0.23 -32.14
CA PHE A 266 52.27 0.28 -33.60
C PHE A 266 51.14 -0.56 -34.19
N GLY A 267 50.04 0.10 -34.55
CA GLY A 267 48.96 -0.44 -35.37
C GLY A 267 47.83 -1.16 -34.62
N GLY A 268 48.00 -1.39 -33.32
CA GLY A 268 46.97 -1.86 -32.40
C GLY A 268 46.28 -3.15 -32.84
N ALA A 269 45.01 -3.28 -32.43
CA ALA A 269 44.20 -4.49 -32.66
C ALA A 269 44.11 -4.87 -34.15
N ALA A 270 43.92 -3.89 -35.03
CA ALA A 270 43.74 -4.11 -36.45
C ALA A 270 44.97 -4.75 -37.12
N LYS A 271 46.16 -4.16 -36.92
CA LYS A 271 47.40 -4.72 -37.49
C LYS A 271 47.79 -6.04 -36.83
N ALA A 272 47.61 -6.16 -35.50
CA ALA A 272 47.84 -7.40 -34.80
C ALA A 272 46.97 -8.52 -35.37
N GLY A 273 45.68 -8.27 -35.61
CA GLY A 273 44.78 -9.23 -36.22
C GLY A 273 45.13 -9.58 -37.66
N GLU A 274 45.48 -8.59 -38.49
CA GLU A 274 45.92 -8.86 -39.87
C GLU A 274 47.17 -9.74 -39.90
N PHE A 275 48.19 -9.40 -39.11
CA PHE A 275 49.47 -10.10 -39.06
C PHE A 275 49.33 -11.51 -38.45
N LEU A 276 48.67 -11.63 -37.31
CA LEU A 276 48.55 -12.91 -36.58
C LEU A 276 47.59 -13.91 -37.25
N LYS A 277 46.82 -13.48 -38.26
CA LYS A 277 45.92 -14.36 -39.01
C LYS A 277 46.66 -15.54 -39.64
N GLU A 278 47.87 -15.34 -40.12
CA GLU A 278 48.72 -16.40 -40.69
C GLU A 278 49.24 -17.37 -39.62
N TYR A 279 49.31 -16.90 -38.37
CA TYR A 279 49.80 -17.66 -37.22
C TYR A 279 48.67 -18.17 -36.32
N LYS A 280 47.41 -18.13 -36.75
CA LYS A 280 46.25 -18.50 -35.93
C LYS A 280 46.32 -19.90 -35.32
N ASP A 281 47.02 -20.84 -35.94
CA ASP A 281 47.11 -22.22 -35.43
C ASP A 281 48.26 -22.40 -34.41
N LYS A 282 49.02 -21.33 -34.12
CA LYS A 282 50.10 -21.32 -33.13
C LYS A 282 49.58 -20.94 -31.74
N ASP A 283 50.08 -21.62 -30.71
CA ASP A 283 49.63 -21.42 -29.33
C ASP A 283 49.91 -20.00 -28.80
N PHE A 284 51.00 -19.37 -29.24
CA PHE A 284 51.36 -18.01 -28.81
C PHE A 284 50.41 -16.93 -29.33
N THR A 285 49.66 -17.18 -30.42
CA THR A 285 48.80 -16.16 -31.03
C THR A 285 47.66 -15.75 -30.10
N GLU A 286 47.07 -16.73 -29.42
CA GLU A 286 46.06 -16.48 -28.40
C GLU A 286 46.62 -15.67 -27.22
N GLU A 287 47.84 -16.00 -26.78
CA GLU A 287 48.50 -15.32 -25.65
C GLU A 287 48.90 -13.88 -26.00
N ILE A 288 49.38 -13.62 -27.22
CA ILE A 288 49.70 -12.26 -27.70
C ILE A 288 48.43 -11.39 -27.70
N LEU A 289 47.33 -11.89 -28.26
CA LEU A 289 46.07 -11.13 -28.29
C LEU A 289 45.53 -10.85 -26.88
N GLN A 290 45.66 -11.81 -25.95
CA GLN A 290 45.28 -11.62 -24.55
C GLN A 290 46.14 -10.55 -23.87
N HIS A 291 47.46 -10.61 -24.04
CA HIS A 291 48.37 -9.62 -23.47
C HIS A 291 48.17 -8.24 -24.08
N LEU A 292 47.93 -8.14 -25.38
CA LEU A 292 47.62 -6.89 -26.06
C LEU A 292 46.34 -6.25 -25.54
N ALA A 293 45.26 -7.03 -25.39
CA ALA A 293 44.01 -6.54 -24.81
C ALA A 293 44.19 -6.05 -23.36
N GLU A 294 44.99 -6.77 -22.56
CA GLU A 294 45.28 -6.36 -21.18
C GLU A 294 46.17 -5.10 -21.10
N ILE A 295 47.09 -4.90 -22.04
CA ILE A 295 47.87 -3.66 -22.15
C ILE A 295 46.94 -2.48 -22.43
N PHE A 296 46.05 -2.62 -23.42
CA PHE A 296 45.09 -1.57 -23.75
C PHE A 296 44.16 -1.26 -22.58
N LYS A 297 43.62 -2.29 -21.91
CA LYS A 297 42.81 -2.12 -20.69
C LYS A 297 43.56 -1.38 -19.59
N LYS A 298 44.81 -1.74 -19.29
CA LYS A 298 45.64 -1.07 -18.26
C LYS A 298 45.95 0.38 -18.57
N ARG A 299 45.96 0.74 -19.86
CA ARG A 299 46.16 2.11 -20.34
C ARG A 299 44.83 2.87 -20.51
N ASN A 300 43.69 2.27 -20.14
CA ASN A 300 42.33 2.79 -20.32
C ASN A 300 41.88 2.96 -21.79
N PHE A 301 42.56 2.31 -22.73
CA PHE A 301 42.17 2.22 -24.15
C PHE A 301 41.17 1.07 -24.33
N TYR A 302 39.97 1.23 -23.77
CA TYR A 302 39.00 0.13 -23.67
C TYR A 302 38.47 -0.34 -25.03
N GLU A 303 38.32 0.55 -26.00
CA GLU A 303 37.83 0.18 -27.34
C GLU A 303 38.86 -0.68 -28.08
N GLU A 304 40.13 -0.31 -28.03
CA GLU A 304 41.23 -1.08 -28.62
C GLU A 304 41.38 -2.45 -27.93
N ALA A 305 41.13 -2.53 -26.62
CA ALA A 305 41.06 -3.80 -25.90
C ALA A 305 39.91 -4.67 -26.43
N VAL A 306 38.71 -4.09 -26.61
CA VAL A 306 37.54 -4.79 -27.15
C VAL A 306 37.76 -5.25 -28.59
N GLU A 307 38.34 -4.41 -29.45
CA GLU A 307 38.71 -4.78 -30.82
C GLU A 307 39.68 -5.97 -30.83
N THR A 308 40.69 -5.96 -29.96
CA THR A 308 41.65 -7.07 -29.82
C THR A 308 40.96 -8.37 -29.39
N LEU A 309 40.03 -8.28 -28.43
CA LEU A 309 39.25 -9.43 -27.96
C LEU A 309 38.30 -9.96 -29.04
N ASN A 310 37.72 -9.09 -29.86
CA ASN A 310 36.90 -9.48 -31.01
C ASN A 310 37.72 -10.24 -32.06
N VAL A 311 38.97 -9.82 -32.31
CA VAL A 311 39.90 -10.56 -33.17
C VAL A 311 40.15 -11.97 -32.60
N LEU A 312 40.41 -12.08 -31.29
CA LEU A 312 40.60 -13.37 -30.62
C LEU A 312 39.38 -14.29 -30.76
N ILE A 313 38.18 -13.77 -30.48
CA ILE A 313 36.92 -14.53 -30.62
C ILE A 313 36.71 -14.96 -32.08
N GLY A 314 37.02 -14.08 -33.04
CA GLY A 314 36.92 -14.38 -34.47
C GLY A 314 37.86 -15.49 -34.93
N PHE A 315 39.06 -15.58 -34.36
CA PHE A 315 40.01 -16.66 -34.65
C PHE A 315 39.60 -17.99 -34.02
N TYR A 316 39.00 -17.95 -32.82
CA TYR A 316 38.76 -19.14 -32.01
C TYR A 316 37.32 -19.26 -31.49
N PRO A 317 36.26 -19.19 -32.31
CA PRO A 317 34.88 -19.04 -31.84
C PRO A 317 34.38 -20.15 -30.90
N TYR A 318 34.98 -21.35 -30.96
CA TYR A 318 34.58 -22.52 -30.15
C TYR A 318 35.56 -22.88 -29.03
N LYS A 319 36.63 -22.10 -28.79
CA LYS A 319 37.53 -22.37 -27.67
C LYS A 319 36.93 -21.88 -26.34
N PRO A 320 37.26 -22.53 -25.20
CA PRO A 320 36.96 -22.05 -23.84
C PRO A 320 37.24 -20.57 -23.60
N LYS A 321 38.42 -20.12 -24.02
CA LYS A 321 38.92 -18.77 -23.78
C LYS A 321 38.14 -17.70 -24.54
N SER A 322 37.36 -18.04 -25.56
CA SER A 322 36.53 -17.07 -26.29
C SER A 322 35.34 -16.58 -25.46
N ALA A 323 34.78 -17.45 -24.62
CA ALA A 323 33.77 -17.04 -23.64
C ALA A 323 34.37 -16.10 -22.58
N ILE A 324 35.61 -16.36 -22.15
CA ILE A 324 36.36 -15.49 -21.22
C ILE A 324 36.70 -14.15 -21.89
N ALA A 325 37.09 -14.16 -23.17
CA ALA A 325 37.33 -12.95 -23.94
C ALA A 325 36.04 -12.12 -24.10
N GLN A 326 34.90 -12.77 -24.35
CA GLN A 326 33.59 -12.11 -24.39
C GLN A 326 33.22 -11.47 -23.04
N LYS A 327 33.52 -12.15 -21.91
CA LYS A 327 33.37 -11.56 -20.57
C LYS A 327 34.31 -10.36 -20.40
N ALA A 328 35.56 -10.46 -20.85
CA ALA A 328 36.49 -9.34 -20.78
C ALA A 328 36.04 -8.13 -21.62
N ILE A 329 35.31 -8.34 -22.73
CA ILE A 329 34.67 -7.25 -23.48
C ILE A 329 33.64 -6.53 -22.61
N VAL A 330 32.80 -7.28 -21.89
CA VAL A 330 31.84 -6.71 -20.92
C VAL A 330 32.57 -5.90 -19.85
N ASP A 331 33.62 -6.47 -19.24
CA ASP A 331 34.41 -5.79 -18.20
C ASP A 331 35.03 -4.47 -18.72
N ASN A 332 35.50 -4.43 -19.97
CA ASN A 332 36.06 -3.21 -20.58
C ASN A 332 34.98 -2.13 -20.81
N TYR A 333 33.79 -2.49 -21.28
CA TYR A 333 32.69 -1.53 -21.41
C TYR A 333 32.18 -1.02 -20.06
N GLU A 334 32.20 -1.86 -19.01
CA GLU A 334 31.89 -1.41 -17.66
C GLU A 334 32.91 -0.40 -17.14
N LEU A 335 34.21 -0.67 -17.33
CA LEU A 335 35.30 0.25 -16.95
C LEU A 335 35.25 1.57 -17.74
N ALA A 336 34.78 1.54 -18.99
CA ALA A 336 34.52 2.73 -19.81
C ALA A 336 33.27 3.52 -19.37
N GLY A 337 32.44 2.97 -18.48
CA GLY A 337 31.16 3.55 -18.09
C GLY A 337 30.03 3.35 -19.11
N GLU A 338 30.25 2.55 -20.15
CA GLU A 338 29.33 2.29 -21.27
C GLU A 338 28.39 1.11 -20.97
N LYS A 339 27.60 1.24 -19.90
CA LYS A 339 26.70 0.16 -19.41
C LYS A 339 25.79 -0.43 -20.48
N GLY A 340 25.26 0.38 -21.40
CA GLY A 340 24.38 -0.09 -22.47
C GLY A 340 25.07 -1.06 -23.44
N ARG A 341 26.37 -0.85 -23.74
CA ARG A 341 27.13 -1.80 -24.57
C ARG A 341 27.54 -3.02 -23.78
N ALA A 342 27.89 -2.85 -22.50
CA ALA A 342 28.12 -3.98 -21.61
C ALA A 342 26.90 -4.92 -21.59
N ASP A 343 25.68 -4.40 -21.49
CA ASP A 343 24.44 -5.18 -21.55
C ASP A 343 24.25 -5.95 -22.86
N VAL A 344 24.56 -5.32 -24.00
CA VAL A 344 24.49 -5.98 -25.31
C VAL A 344 25.47 -7.15 -25.35
N GLU A 345 26.68 -6.98 -24.82
CA GLU A 345 27.71 -8.02 -24.82
C GLU A 345 27.44 -9.13 -23.77
N ARG A 346 26.78 -8.80 -22.64
CA ARG A 346 26.24 -9.78 -21.69
C ARG A 346 25.20 -10.66 -22.37
N ALA A 347 24.25 -10.07 -23.09
CA ALA A 347 23.22 -10.82 -23.81
C ALA A 347 23.84 -11.73 -24.89
N LYS A 348 24.81 -11.22 -25.66
CA LYS A 348 25.58 -12.03 -26.62
C LYS A 348 26.28 -13.21 -25.96
N LEU A 349 26.88 -13.02 -24.77
CA LEU A 349 27.52 -14.12 -24.05
C LEU A 349 26.50 -15.22 -23.69
N VAL A 350 25.36 -14.82 -23.15
CA VAL A 350 24.25 -15.73 -22.78
C VAL A 350 23.76 -16.52 -24.00
N ASP A 351 23.61 -15.88 -25.16
CA ASP A 351 23.13 -16.53 -26.38
C ASP A 351 24.17 -17.45 -27.02
N GLN A 352 25.43 -17.03 -27.05
CA GLN A 352 26.50 -17.76 -27.75
C GLN A 352 27.12 -18.88 -26.92
N TYR A 353 27.11 -18.76 -25.60
CA TYR A 353 27.81 -19.67 -24.68
C TYR A 353 26.92 -20.30 -23.61
N GLY A 354 25.69 -19.80 -23.40
CA GLY A 354 24.75 -20.32 -22.41
C GLY A 354 24.06 -21.65 -22.79
N PRO A 355 23.09 -22.10 -21.97
CA PRO A 355 22.28 -23.29 -22.24
C PRO A 355 21.64 -23.27 -23.64
N GLY A 356 21.77 -24.39 -24.37
CA GLY A 356 21.24 -24.53 -25.73
C GLY A 356 22.13 -23.99 -26.86
N SER A 357 23.21 -23.27 -26.53
CA SER A 357 24.10 -22.66 -27.54
C SER A 357 24.90 -23.68 -28.37
N PRO A 358 25.30 -23.33 -29.61
CA PRO A 358 26.19 -24.17 -30.43
C PRO A 358 27.54 -24.45 -29.78
N TRP A 359 28.09 -23.49 -29.02
CA TRP A 359 29.36 -23.65 -28.30
C TRP A 359 29.26 -24.73 -27.24
N LEU A 360 28.17 -24.76 -26.46
CA LEU A 360 27.97 -25.74 -25.40
C LEU A 360 27.90 -27.18 -25.91
N LYS A 361 27.52 -27.39 -27.18
CA LYS A 361 27.52 -28.70 -27.84
C LYS A 361 28.92 -29.21 -28.15
N GLN A 362 29.89 -28.30 -28.34
CA GLN A 362 31.28 -28.65 -28.66
C GLN A 362 32.17 -28.79 -27.42
N ILE A 363 31.77 -28.19 -26.29
CA ILE A 363 32.55 -28.24 -25.05
C ILE A 363 32.05 -29.37 -24.13
N PRO A 364 32.92 -30.32 -23.72
CA PRO A 364 32.53 -31.41 -22.84
C PRO A 364 32.15 -30.91 -21.44
N ALA A 365 31.37 -31.72 -20.72
CA ALA A 365 31.07 -31.45 -19.32
C ALA A 365 32.36 -31.42 -18.48
N GLY A 366 32.51 -30.39 -17.66
CA GLY A 366 33.70 -30.18 -16.83
C GLY A 366 33.73 -28.79 -16.20
N LYS A 367 34.82 -28.48 -15.50
CA LYS A 367 34.99 -27.23 -14.74
C LYS A 367 34.81 -25.98 -15.60
N VAL A 368 35.41 -25.95 -16.79
CA VAL A 368 35.31 -24.84 -17.75
C VAL A 368 33.85 -24.60 -18.17
N ARG A 369 33.12 -25.67 -18.50
CA ARG A 369 31.71 -25.54 -18.88
C ARG A 369 30.87 -24.99 -17.73
N GLN A 370 31.10 -25.45 -16.51
CA GLN A 370 30.41 -24.96 -15.32
C GLN A 370 30.71 -23.48 -15.05
N GLU A 371 31.97 -23.08 -15.19
CA GLU A 371 32.39 -21.69 -15.01
C GLU A 371 31.71 -20.75 -16.03
N ILE A 372 31.71 -21.11 -17.31
CA ILE A 372 31.05 -20.29 -18.35
C ILE A 372 29.53 -20.27 -18.19
N LEU A 373 28.91 -21.39 -17.82
CA LEU A 373 27.48 -21.42 -17.51
C LEU A 373 27.14 -20.56 -16.29
N GLY A 374 28.00 -20.53 -15.27
CA GLY A 374 27.85 -19.64 -14.11
C GLY A 374 27.94 -18.16 -14.49
N ILE A 375 28.86 -17.80 -15.40
CA ILE A 375 28.96 -16.43 -15.94
C ILE A 375 27.70 -16.08 -16.75
N ALA A 376 27.22 -16.98 -17.61
CA ALA A 376 26.00 -16.76 -18.38
C ALA A 376 24.77 -16.61 -17.47
N GLU A 377 24.66 -17.44 -16.44
CA GLU A 377 23.63 -17.32 -15.41
C GLU A 377 23.70 -15.96 -14.70
N GLU A 378 24.89 -15.57 -14.26
CA GLU A 378 25.11 -14.28 -13.59
C GLU A 378 24.73 -13.11 -14.50
N PHE A 379 25.15 -13.13 -15.76
CA PHE A 379 24.87 -12.07 -16.72
C PHE A 379 23.37 -11.96 -17.04
N LEU A 380 22.69 -13.08 -17.23
CA LEU A 380 21.24 -13.06 -17.48
C LEU A 380 20.46 -12.57 -16.26
N TYR A 381 20.89 -12.96 -15.05
CA TYR A 381 20.36 -12.40 -13.81
C TYR A 381 20.57 -10.89 -13.73
N THR A 382 21.79 -10.41 -13.98
CA THR A 382 22.15 -8.97 -13.95
C THR A 382 21.32 -8.18 -14.95
N LEU A 383 21.16 -8.66 -16.19
CA LEU A 383 20.32 -8.02 -17.20
C LEU A 383 18.87 -7.84 -16.73
N GLY A 384 18.30 -8.85 -16.07
CA GLY A 384 16.96 -8.77 -15.48
C GLY A 384 16.90 -7.82 -14.27
N SER A 385 17.83 -7.95 -13.32
CA SER A 385 17.83 -7.16 -12.08
C SER A 385 18.14 -5.69 -12.30
N GLU A 386 19.08 -5.34 -13.18
CA GLU A 386 19.37 -3.95 -13.51
C GLU A 386 18.19 -3.30 -14.25
N ALA A 387 17.51 -4.04 -15.13
CA ALA A 387 16.29 -3.56 -15.80
C ALA A 387 15.16 -3.32 -14.77
N HIS A 388 14.99 -4.24 -13.82
CA HIS A 388 14.01 -4.12 -12.74
C HIS A 388 14.33 -2.92 -11.83
N GLU A 389 15.60 -2.73 -11.44
CA GLU A 389 16.01 -1.60 -10.61
C GLU A 389 15.81 -0.25 -11.33
N ARG A 390 16.20 -0.17 -12.60
CA ARG A 390 15.93 1.01 -13.45
C ARG A 390 14.44 1.31 -13.54
N ALA A 391 13.60 0.28 -13.54
CA ALA A 391 12.15 0.45 -13.55
C ALA A 391 11.63 1.10 -12.25
N ARG A 392 12.18 0.73 -11.08
CA ARG A 392 11.78 1.29 -9.78
C ARG A 392 12.21 2.76 -9.59
N GLN A 393 13.29 3.19 -10.26
CA GLN A 393 13.86 4.53 -10.11
C GLN A 393 13.23 5.60 -11.02
N SER A 394 12.45 5.22 -12.04
CA SER A 394 11.89 6.12 -13.04
C SER A 394 10.36 6.17 -12.98
N ALA A 395 9.77 7.37 -13.07
CA ALA A 395 8.32 7.56 -13.05
C ALA A 395 7.59 7.04 -14.31
N ASN A 396 8.30 6.77 -15.41
CA ASN A 396 7.75 6.21 -16.66
C ASN A 396 8.49 4.92 -17.05
N SER A 397 8.18 3.80 -16.38
CA SER A 397 9.04 2.61 -16.30
C SER A 397 8.54 1.34 -17.00
N VAL A 398 7.42 1.39 -17.74
CA VAL A 398 6.80 0.19 -18.34
C VAL A 398 7.78 -0.58 -19.24
N ALA A 399 8.54 0.10 -20.10
CA ALA A 399 9.50 -0.56 -21.00
C ALA A 399 10.64 -1.28 -20.23
N SER A 400 11.07 -0.72 -19.09
CA SER A 400 12.11 -1.35 -18.25
C SER A 400 11.57 -2.58 -17.53
N TYR A 401 10.33 -2.53 -17.04
CA TYR A 401 9.66 -3.73 -16.50
C TYR A 401 9.45 -4.80 -17.57
N GLU A 402 9.06 -4.43 -18.79
CA GLU A 402 8.90 -5.39 -19.89
C GLU A 402 10.22 -6.06 -20.25
N LEU A 403 11.33 -5.30 -20.27
CA LEU A 403 12.67 -5.87 -20.46
C LEU A 403 13.03 -6.84 -19.32
N ALA A 404 12.78 -6.46 -18.06
CA ALA A 404 13.02 -7.33 -16.91
C ALA A 404 12.20 -8.62 -17.00
N ILE A 405 10.91 -8.54 -17.35
CA ILE A 405 10.03 -9.70 -17.56
C ILE A 405 10.60 -10.63 -18.64
N ILE A 406 11.03 -10.09 -19.78
CA ILE A 406 11.63 -10.88 -20.86
C ILE A 406 12.87 -11.61 -20.34
N LYS A 407 13.77 -10.91 -19.63
CA LYS A 407 15.03 -11.49 -19.15
C LYS A 407 14.86 -12.49 -18.01
N TYR A 408 13.92 -12.27 -17.11
CA TYR A 408 13.58 -13.24 -16.07
C TYR A 408 12.89 -14.48 -16.63
N LYS A 409 12.01 -14.35 -17.64
CA LYS A 409 11.45 -15.52 -18.34
C LYS A 409 12.56 -16.34 -19.01
N GLU A 410 13.47 -15.67 -19.72
CA GLU A 410 14.62 -16.31 -20.36
C GLU A 410 15.50 -17.02 -19.31
N PHE A 411 15.69 -16.42 -18.13
CA PHE A 411 16.43 -17.04 -17.03
C PHE A 411 15.78 -18.32 -16.54
N ILE A 412 14.46 -18.30 -16.27
CA ILE A 412 13.74 -19.49 -15.79
C ILE A 412 13.76 -20.61 -16.83
N GLU A 413 13.67 -20.28 -18.12
CA GLU A 413 13.77 -21.26 -19.20
C GLU A 413 15.17 -21.90 -19.31
N LYS A 414 16.23 -21.09 -19.24
CA LYS A 414 17.61 -21.56 -19.43
C LYS A 414 18.23 -22.17 -18.15
N PHE A 415 17.82 -21.71 -16.97
CA PHE A 415 18.43 -22.01 -15.67
C PHE A 415 17.40 -22.40 -14.60
N GLU A 416 16.39 -23.21 -14.95
CA GLU A 416 15.31 -23.66 -14.04
C GLU A 416 15.81 -24.25 -12.72
N PHE A 417 16.95 -24.96 -12.74
CA PHE A 417 17.53 -25.62 -11.57
C PHE A 417 18.56 -24.77 -10.80
N SER A 418 18.72 -23.49 -11.13
CA SER A 418 19.62 -22.58 -10.40
C SER A 418 19.10 -22.29 -9.00
N ASP A 419 20.00 -22.13 -8.02
CA ASP A 419 19.67 -21.63 -6.68
C ASP A 419 19.03 -20.23 -6.69
N ARG A 420 19.25 -19.46 -7.77
CA ARG A 420 18.65 -18.13 -8.01
C ARG A 420 17.26 -18.21 -8.62
N ALA A 421 16.84 -19.36 -9.17
CA ALA A 421 15.58 -19.49 -9.90
C ALA A 421 14.35 -19.10 -9.05
N GLN A 422 14.34 -19.45 -7.76
CA GLN A 422 13.29 -19.02 -6.83
C GLN A 422 13.19 -17.49 -6.67
N LYS A 423 14.34 -16.79 -6.61
CA LYS A 423 14.38 -15.32 -6.49
C LYS A 423 13.97 -14.65 -7.79
N VAL A 424 14.42 -15.20 -8.91
CA VAL A 424 14.04 -14.70 -10.24
C VAL A 424 12.56 -14.89 -10.51
N GLN A 425 11.98 -16.04 -10.13
CA GLN A 425 10.54 -16.29 -10.26
C GLN A 425 9.73 -15.29 -9.42
N PHE A 426 10.18 -14.99 -8.20
CA PHE A 426 9.57 -13.97 -7.35
C PHE A 426 9.67 -12.56 -7.98
N TYR A 427 10.84 -12.16 -8.48
CA TYR A 427 11.02 -10.85 -9.14
C TYR A 427 10.24 -10.73 -10.45
N LEU A 428 10.06 -11.83 -11.18
CA LEU A 428 9.17 -11.89 -12.34
C LEU A 428 7.73 -11.59 -11.92
N ALA A 429 7.26 -12.19 -10.82
CA ALA A 429 5.94 -11.92 -10.26
C ALA A 429 5.78 -10.45 -9.83
N GLU A 430 6.79 -9.87 -9.18
CA GLU A 430 6.79 -8.43 -8.83
C GLU A 430 6.71 -7.54 -10.08
N CYS A 431 7.46 -7.86 -11.15
CA CYS A 431 7.40 -7.08 -12.39
C CYS A 431 6.00 -7.16 -13.06
N PHE A 432 5.35 -8.33 -13.02
CA PHE A 432 3.97 -8.45 -13.49
C PHE A 432 3.01 -7.62 -12.64
N TYR A 433 3.19 -7.63 -11.32
CA TYR A 433 2.36 -6.87 -10.40
C TYR A 433 2.45 -5.37 -10.67
N GLU A 434 3.67 -4.82 -10.78
CA GLU A 434 3.94 -3.40 -11.04
C GLU A 434 3.44 -2.94 -12.42
N THR A 435 3.41 -3.84 -13.40
CA THR A 435 2.84 -3.56 -14.73
C THR A 435 1.33 -3.74 -14.81
N GLY A 436 0.66 -4.05 -13.68
CA GLY A 436 -0.78 -4.26 -13.59
C GLY A 436 -1.28 -5.58 -14.18
N LYS A 437 -0.37 -6.49 -14.54
CA LYS A 437 -0.64 -7.85 -15.05
C LYS A 437 -0.85 -8.80 -13.86
N PHE A 438 -1.88 -8.51 -13.06
CA PHE A 438 -2.08 -9.14 -11.76
C PHE A 438 -2.36 -10.65 -11.81
N ARG A 439 -2.98 -11.14 -12.89
CA ARG A 439 -3.20 -12.57 -13.07
C ARG A 439 -1.86 -13.31 -13.24
N GLU A 440 -1.02 -12.83 -14.14
CA GLU A 440 0.32 -13.38 -14.37
C GLU A 440 1.21 -13.24 -13.13
N ALA A 441 1.04 -12.17 -12.35
CA ALA A 441 1.71 -12.01 -11.06
C ALA A 441 1.29 -13.09 -10.07
N ALA A 442 -0.02 -13.31 -9.89
CA ALA A 442 -0.55 -14.32 -8.98
C ALA A 442 -0.13 -15.75 -9.38
N GLU A 443 -0.15 -16.07 -10.67
CA GLU A 443 0.36 -17.34 -11.20
C GLU A 443 1.87 -17.49 -10.97
N SER A 444 2.64 -16.42 -11.15
CA SER A 444 4.09 -16.44 -10.93
C SER A 444 4.47 -16.57 -9.46
N TYR A 445 3.71 -15.95 -8.54
CA TYR A 445 3.86 -16.16 -7.10
C TYR A 445 3.47 -17.59 -6.71
N TYR A 446 2.41 -18.15 -7.30
CA TYR A 446 2.02 -19.54 -7.09
C TYR A 446 3.11 -20.53 -7.52
N ASP A 447 3.77 -20.25 -8.63
CA ASP A 447 4.93 -21.01 -9.09
C ASP A 447 6.07 -21.02 -8.05
N VAL A 448 6.30 -19.92 -7.32
CA VAL A 448 7.27 -19.90 -6.22
C VAL A 448 6.87 -20.90 -5.13
N ILE A 449 5.60 -20.91 -4.75
CA ILE A 449 5.03 -21.76 -3.68
C ILE A 449 5.10 -23.23 -4.06
N LEU A 450 4.78 -23.56 -5.32
CA LEU A 450 4.66 -24.93 -5.79
C LEU A 450 6.02 -25.55 -6.16
N LYS A 451 6.85 -24.83 -6.93
CA LYS A 451 8.11 -25.36 -7.47
C LYS A 451 9.25 -25.31 -6.46
N TYR A 452 9.23 -24.38 -5.51
CA TYR A 452 10.29 -24.19 -4.52
C TYR A 452 9.75 -24.31 -3.09
N PRO A 453 9.35 -25.52 -2.64
CA PRO A 453 8.64 -25.71 -1.36
C PRO A 453 9.47 -25.34 -0.11
N ASN A 454 10.80 -25.32 -0.23
CA ASN A 454 11.75 -24.95 0.82
C ASN A 454 12.23 -23.48 0.73
N SER A 455 11.64 -22.68 -0.17
CA SER A 455 12.04 -21.28 -0.34
C SER A 455 11.67 -20.42 0.85
N GLU A 456 12.58 -19.55 1.28
CA GLU A 456 12.30 -18.48 2.26
C GLU A 456 11.28 -17.46 1.70
N LEU A 457 11.10 -17.41 0.37
CA LEU A 457 10.16 -16.50 -0.29
C LEU A 457 8.73 -17.07 -0.37
N ARG A 458 8.49 -18.28 0.13
CA ARG A 458 7.21 -18.96 -0.03
C ARG A 458 6.06 -18.25 0.67
N GLU A 459 6.27 -17.81 1.91
CA GLU A 459 5.24 -17.10 2.68
C GLU A 459 4.89 -15.74 2.05
N ILE A 460 5.90 -14.93 1.73
CA ILE A 460 5.68 -13.63 1.08
C ILE A 460 5.08 -13.78 -0.33
N SER A 461 5.40 -14.85 -1.06
CA SER A 461 4.75 -15.16 -2.35
C SER A 461 3.28 -15.52 -2.16
N ALA A 462 2.95 -16.32 -1.15
CA ALA A 462 1.56 -16.66 -0.84
C ALA A 462 0.75 -15.41 -0.44
N TYR A 463 1.35 -14.51 0.35
CA TYR A 463 0.72 -13.23 0.70
C TYR A 463 0.54 -12.34 -0.54
N ASN A 464 1.58 -12.16 -1.36
CA ASN A 464 1.50 -11.34 -2.56
C ASN A 464 0.58 -11.95 -3.64
N GLN A 465 0.40 -13.27 -3.67
CA GLN A 465 -0.60 -13.93 -4.50
C GLN A 465 -2.02 -13.49 -4.11
N VAL A 466 -2.32 -13.44 -2.81
CA VAL A 466 -3.59 -12.92 -2.29
C VAL A 466 -3.79 -11.46 -2.72
N LEU A 467 -2.77 -10.61 -2.54
CA LEU A 467 -2.85 -9.20 -2.95
C LEU A 467 -3.05 -9.03 -4.46
N ALA A 468 -2.35 -9.82 -5.28
CA ALA A 468 -2.49 -9.79 -6.73
C ALA A 468 -3.92 -10.14 -7.17
N TYR A 469 -4.51 -11.19 -6.59
CA TYR A 469 -5.91 -11.53 -6.88
C TYR A 469 -6.91 -10.50 -6.33
N ASP A 470 -6.66 -9.89 -5.18
CA ASP A 470 -7.51 -8.82 -4.63
C ASP A 470 -7.51 -7.58 -5.55
N HIS A 471 -6.33 -7.11 -5.98
CA HIS A 471 -6.22 -6.01 -6.93
C HIS A 471 -6.81 -6.34 -8.30
N LEU A 472 -6.71 -7.60 -8.74
CA LEU A 472 -7.37 -8.04 -9.96
C LEU A 472 -8.89 -7.94 -9.83
N LEU A 473 -9.46 -8.41 -8.71
CA LEU A 473 -10.90 -8.38 -8.46
C LEU A 473 -11.45 -6.95 -8.37
N GLN A 474 -10.70 -6.01 -7.78
CA GLN A 474 -11.10 -4.60 -7.72
C GLN A 474 -11.20 -3.93 -9.10
N LYS A 475 -10.46 -4.41 -10.10
CA LYS A 475 -10.49 -3.90 -11.48
C LYS A 475 -11.42 -4.69 -12.40
N ASP A 476 -11.78 -5.90 -12.01
CA ASP A 476 -12.60 -6.80 -12.81
C ASP A 476 -14.07 -6.38 -12.76
N THR A 477 -14.61 -5.97 -13.90
CA THR A 477 -16.02 -5.60 -14.05
C THR A 477 -16.85 -6.75 -14.64
N VAL A 478 -16.21 -7.84 -15.02
CA VAL A 478 -16.88 -8.98 -15.66
C VAL A 478 -17.47 -9.89 -14.58
N ILE A 479 -18.80 -10.01 -14.62
CA ILE A 479 -19.55 -10.96 -13.81
C ILE A 479 -19.82 -12.18 -14.67
N ASP A 480 -19.21 -13.31 -14.31
CA ASP A 480 -19.45 -14.63 -14.89
C ASP A 480 -19.64 -15.59 -13.72
N SER A 481 -20.85 -15.61 -13.19
CA SER A 481 -21.14 -16.31 -11.94
C SER A 481 -20.90 -17.81 -12.12
N THR A 482 -20.00 -18.37 -11.32
CA THR A 482 -19.68 -19.80 -11.37
C THR A 482 -19.80 -20.46 -10.01
N GLU A 483 -20.16 -21.73 -10.01
CA GLU A 483 -20.10 -22.57 -8.81
C GLU A 483 -18.63 -22.92 -8.51
N PHE A 484 -18.16 -22.53 -7.33
CA PHE A 484 -16.83 -22.82 -6.82
C PHE A 484 -16.92 -23.81 -5.65
N HIS A 485 -15.93 -24.68 -5.56
CA HIS A 485 -15.86 -25.74 -4.57
C HIS A 485 -14.63 -25.54 -3.71
N LEU A 486 -14.87 -25.03 -2.51
CA LEU A 486 -13.82 -24.78 -1.54
C LEU A 486 -13.61 -26.04 -0.71
N PHE A 487 -12.41 -26.61 -0.80
CA PHE A 487 -12.04 -27.82 -0.05
C PHE A 487 -11.23 -27.47 1.19
N ASN A 488 -11.39 -28.29 2.23
CA ASN A 488 -10.61 -28.15 3.47
C ASN A 488 -10.70 -26.75 4.11
N PHE A 489 -11.90 -26.16 4.10
CA PHE A 489 -12.16 -24.85 4.70
C PHE A 489 -11.64 -24.78 6.13
N LEU A 490 -10.68 -23.87 6.37
CA LEU A 490 -10.01 -23.67 7.66
C LEU A 490 -9.51 -24.98 8.32
N GLY A 491 -9.12 -25.98 7.53
CA GLY A 491 -8.56 -27.23 8.02
C GLY A 491 -9.57 -28.23 8.58
N LYS A 492 -10.87 -28.04 8.38
CA LYS A 492 -11.92 -28.95 8.91
C LYS A 492 -11.95 -30.35 8.29
N GLY A 493 -11.21 -30.59 7.21
CA GLY A 493 -11.03 -31.91 6.62
C GLY A 493 -10.91 -31.87 5.09
N LYS A 494 -9.97 -32.63 4.54
CA LYS A 494 -9.65 -32.64 3.09
C LYS A 494 -10.81 -33.07 2.18
N THR A 495 -11.80 -33.78 2.72
CA THR A 495 -12.99 -34.24 1.99
C THR A 495 -14.21 -33.34 2.20
N GLN A 496 -14.15 -32.39 3.14
CA GLN A 496 -15.20 -31.41 3.33
C GLN A 496 -15.15 -30.40 2.19
N LYS A 497 -16.32 -30.14 1.61
CA LYS A 497 -16.52 -29.28 0.46
C LYS A 497 -17.63 -28.29 0.77
N ASP A 498 -17.30 -27.01 0.70
CA ASP A 498 -18.26 -25.92 0.76
C ASP A 498 -18.50 -25.41 -0.67
N THR A 499 -19.76 -25.35 -1.09
CA THR A 499 -20.14 -24.92 -2.44
C THR A 499 -20.55 -23.46 -2.40
N LEU A 500 -19.80 -22.62 -3.10
CA LEU A 500 -19.94 -21.17 -3.09
C LEU A 500 -20.28 -20.67 -4.50
N ASN A 501 -21.25 -19.77 -4.61
CA ASN A 501 -21.51 -19.02 -5.83
C ASN A 501 -20.63 -17.78 -5.81
N VAL A 502 -19.63 -17.76 -6.69
CA VAL A 502 -18.71 -16.63 -6.83
C VAL A 502 -19.06 -15.80 -8.06
N LEU A 503 -18.65 -14.53 -8.06
CA LEU A 503 -18.91 -13.59 -9.14
C LEU A 503 -18.16 -13.94 -10.43
N ASN A 504 -16.95 -14.50 -10.31
CA ASN A 504 -16.10 -14.94 -11.42
C ASN A 504 -14.95 -15.84 -10.92
N SER A 505 -14.14 -16.33 -11.87
CA SER A 505 -12.99 -17.20 -11.56
C SER A 505 -11.93 -16.54 -10.68
N ASN A 506 -11.75 -15.21 -10.76
CA ASN A 506 -10.74 -14.50 -9.98
C ASN A 506 -11.09 -14.51 -8.48
N GLN A 507 -12.37 -14.32 -8.15
CA GLN A 507 -12.84 -14.40 -6.77
C GLN A 507 -12.69 -15.83 -6.20
N ALA A 508 -12.93 -16.88 -7.00
CA ALA A 508 -12.65 -18.25 -6.59
C ALA A 508 -11.17 -18.47 -6.25
N GLN A 509 -10.26 -17.98 -7.11
CA GLN A 509 -8.82 -18.10 -6.88
C GLN A 509 -8.36 -17.32 -5.64
N LEU A 510 -8.94 -16.15 -5.38
CA LEU A 510 -8.68 -15.37 -4.16
C LEU A 510 -9.10 -16.12 -2.90
N LEU A 511 -10.32 -16.67 -2.87
CA LEU A 511 -10.82 -17.48 -1.75
C LEU A 511 -9.92 -18.70 -1.50
N GLN A 512 -9.50 -19.39 -2.58
CA GLN A 512 -8.58 -20.51 -2.50
C GLN A 512 -7.21 -20.09 -1.95
N ALA A 513 -6.62 -19.00 -2.48
CA ALA A 513 -5.33 -18.49 -2.03
C ALA A 513 -5.36 -18.08 -0.55
N CYS A 514 -6.43 -17.43 -0.08
CA CYS A 514 -6.62 -17.10 1.32
C CYS A 514 -6.71 -18.36 2.21
N ASN A 515 -7.47 -19.37 1.78
CA ASN A 515 -7.61 -20.63 2.52
C ASN A 515 -6.27 -21.38 2.57
N ASP A 516 -5.55 -21.46 1.45
CA ASP A 516 -4.24 -22.11 1.38
C ASP A 516 -3.20 -21.37 2.23
N PHE A 517 -3.23 -20.03 2.25
CA PHE A 517 -2.39 -19.25 3.14
C PHE A 517 -2.64 -19.61 4.61
N TYR A 518 -3.90 -19.72 5.04
CA TYR A 518 -4.24 -20.18 6.39
C TYR A 518 -3.72 -21.60 6.68
N LEU A 519 -3.85 -22.53 5.73
CA LEU A 519 -3.46 -23.92 5.90
C LEU A 519 -1.94 -24.13 5.99
N PHE A 520 -1.17 -23.37 5.21
CA PHE A 520 0.28 -23.58 5.09
C PHE A 520 1.13 -22.57 5.85
N HIS A 521 0.55 -21.41 6.19
CA HIS A 521 1.25 -20.28 6.83
C HIS A 521 0.51 -19.78 8.07
N SER A 522 -0.03 -20.72 8.88
CA SER A 522 -0.83 -20.42 10.07
C SER A 522 -0.10 -19.60 11.14
N GLU A 523 1.23 -19.55 11.13
CA GLU A 523 2.06 -18.78 12.08
C GLU A 523 2.51 -17.42 11.50
N SER A 524 2.11 -17.07 10.27
CA SER A 524 2.57 -15.84 9.62
C SER A 524 2.04 -14.59 10.35
N PRO A 525 2.87 -13.52 10.46
CA PRO A 525 2.40 -12.22 10.94
C PRO A 525 1.40 -11.54 10.00
N ASN A 526 1.37 -11.91 8.72
CA ASN A 526 0.46 -11.38 7.71
C ASN A 526 -0.91 -12.10 7.70
N LEU A 527 -1.02 -13.24 8.41
CA LEU A 527 -2.23 -14.05 8.42
C LEU A 527 -3.50 -13.27 8.81
N PRO A 528 -3.49 -12.38 9.81
CA PRO A 528 -4.70 -11.64 10.14
C PRO A 528 -5.25 -10.79 9.01
N GLU A 529 -4.39 -10.16 8.21
CA GLU A 529 -4.83 -9.35 7.07
C GLU A 529 -5.47 -10.23 5.99
N VAL A 530 -4.84 -11.37 5.68
CA VAL A 530 -5.38 -12.36 4.74
C VAL A 530 -6.75 -12.86 5.21
N LEU A 531 -6.87 -13.22 6.50
CA LEU A 531 -8.13 -13.68 7.07
C LEU A 531 -9.21 -12.59 7.09
N MET A 532 -8.84 -11.33 7.33
CA MET A 532 -9.78 -10.21 7.26
C MET A 532 -10.35 -10.03 5.85
N ASN A 533 -9.50 -10.08 4.82
CA ASN A 533 -9.94 -10.03 3.42
C ASN A 533 -10.79 -11.25 3.06
N TYR A 534 -10.35 -12.44 3.48
CA TYR A 534 -11.07 -13.69 3.25
C TYR A 534 -12.48 -13.67 3.85
N ALA A 535 -12.61 -13.23 5.10
CA ALA A 535 -13.89 -13.11 5.78
C ALA A 535 -14.79 -12.04 5.15
N GLN A 536 -14.20 -10.91 4.72
CA GLN A 536 -14.92 -9.83 4.05
C GLN A 536 -15.55 -10.29 2.73
N ILE A 537 -14.80 -11.05 1.91
CA ILE A 537 -15.32 -11.59 0.65
C ILE A 537 -16.49 -12.55 0.92
N LEU A 538 -16.36 -13.44 1.91
CA LEU A 538 -17.44 -14.35 2.29
C LEU A 538 -18.67 -13.60 2.83
N TYR A 539 -18.46 -12.49 3.56
CA TYR A 539 -19.53 -11.65 4.08
C TYR A 539 -20.29 -10.95 2.94
N GLU A 540 -19.58 -10.43 1.93
CA GLU A 540 -20.16 -9.79 0.74
C GLU A 540 -20.92 -10.77 -0.14
N LEU A 541 -20.48 -12.03 -0.19
CA LEU A 541 -21.19 -13.13 -0.87
C LEU A 541 -22.37 -13.69 -0.06
N GLU A 542 -22.70 -13.09 1.09
CA GLU A 542 -23.78 -13.51 2.01
C GLU A 542 -23.60 -14.93 2.60
N TYR A 543 -22.38 -15.49 2.57
CA TYR A 543 -22.02 -16.72 3.29
C TYR A 543 -21.65 -16.40 4.75
N ILE A 544 -22.59 -15.77 5.47
CA ILE A 544 -22.39 -15.19 6.81
C ILE A 544 -21.82 -16.19 7.84
N PRO A 545 -22.27 -17.46 7.91
CA PRO A 545 -21.69 -18.42 8.85
C PRO A 545 -20.19 -18.68 8.60
N LEU A 546 -19.79 -18.81 7.33
CA LEU A 546 -18.39 -19.03 6.97
C LEU A 546 -17.56 -17.78 7.28
N ALA A 547 -18.05 -16.59 6.92
CA ALA A 547 -17.39 -15.32 7.23
C ALA A 547 -17.13 -15.15 8.74
N ARG A 548 -18.14 -15.47 9.57
CA ARG A 548 -18.02 -15.43 11.02
C ARG A 548 -16.89 -16.33 11.53
N GLU A 549 -16.79 -17.55 11.01
CA GLU A 549 -15.73 -18.48 11.40
C GLU A 549 -14.33 -17.98 11.01
N VAL A 550 -14.18 -17.38 9.82
CA VAL A 550 -12.90 -16.79 9.41
C VAL A 550 -12.53 -15.60 10.31
N TYR A 551 -13.46 -14.69 10.62
CA TYR A 551 -13.18 -13.61 11.57
C TYR A 551 -12.83 -14.14 12.97
N GLN A 552 -13.43 -15.25 13.39
CA GLN A 552 -13.06 -15.90 14.64
C GLN A 552 -11.59 -16.34 14.63
N LYS A 553 -11.07 -16.84 13.50
CA LYS A 553 -9.65 -17.17 13.35
C LYS A 553 -8.73 -15.95 13.48
N VAL A 554 -9.17 -14.77 13.04
CA VAL A 554 -8.42 -13.52 13.27
C VAL A 554 -8.24 -13.25 14.78
N VAL A 555 -9.30 -13.48 15.56
CA VAL A 555 -9.31 -13.27 17.01
C VAL A 555 -8.48 -14.33 17.75
N GLU A 556 -8.46 -15.57 17.25
CA GLU A 556 -7.70 -16.68 17.84
C GLU A 556 -6.18 -16.59 17.60
N HIS A 557 -5.73 -15.95 16.50
CA HIS A 557 -4.34 -15.99 16.05
C HIS A 557 -3.35 -15.21 16.93
N SER A 558 -3.61 -13.92 17.21
CA SER A 558 -2.66 -13.09 17.96
C SER A 558 -3.34 -12.05 18.86
N PRO A 559 -3.09 -12.06 20.18
CA PRO A 559 -3.68 -11.10 21.13
C PRO A 559 -3.26 -9.63 20.92
N ALA A 560 -2.19 -9.37 20.16
CA ALA A 560 -1.62 -8.04 19.96
C ALA A 560 -1.82 -7.49 18.52
N ASN A 561 -2.86 -7.93 17.83
CA ASN A 561 -3.15 -7.53 16.45
C ASN A 561 -4.02 -6.24 16.39
N PRO A 562 -3.60 -5.19 15.64
CA PRO A 562 -4.37 -3.95 15.50
C PRO A 562 -5.73 -4.12 14.81
N MET A 563 -5.98 -5.23 14.11
CA MET A 563 -7.25 -5.52 13.43
C MET A 563 -8.31 -6.13 14.36
N LEU A 564 -7.97 -6.49 15.61
CA LEU A 564 -8.92 -7.12 16.54
C LEU A 564 -10.22 -6.33 16.75
N PRO A 565 -10.22 -5.00 16.96
CA PRO A 565 -11.47 -4.25 17.11
C PRO A 565 -12.38 -4.38 15.89
N GLN A 566 -11.79 -4.44 14.68
CA GLN A 566 -12.53 -4.64 13.44
C GLN A 566 -13.04 -6.08 13.32
N ALA A 567 -12.22 -7.08 13.63
CA ALA A 567 -12.62 -8.49 13.60
C ALA A 567 -13.80 -8.76 14.55
N TYR A 568 -13.73 -8.30 15.80
CA TYR A 568 -14.84 -8.42 16.77
C TYR A 568 -16.10 -7.70 16.26
N MET A 569 -15.95 -6.50 15.69
CA MET A 569 -17.07 -5.75 15.11
C MET A 569 -17.75 -6.55 13.98
N MET A 570 -16.97 -7.13 13.06
CA MET A 570 -17.51 -7.89 11.94
C MET A 570 -18.10 -9.23 12.38
N MET A 571 -17.50 -9.93 13.34
CA MET A 571 -18.11 -11.13 13.97
C MET A 571 -19.48 -10.80 14.57
N ALA A 572 -19.56 -9.71 15.32
CA ALA A 572 -20.81 -9.25 15.92
C ALA A 572 -21.84 -8.87 14.84
N GLN A 573 -21.42 -8.28 13.72
CA GLN A 573 -22.29 -8.01 12.57
C GLN A 573 -22.77 -9.29 11.87
N CYS A 574 -21.94 -10.33 11.78
CA CYS A 574 -22.37 -11.65 11.30
C CYS A 574 -23.46 -12.24 12.21
N ASP A 575 -23.29 -12.15 13.53
CA ASP A 575 -24.29 -12.63 14.50
C ASP A 575 -25.57 -11.79 14.43
N PHE A 576 -25.45 -10.48 14.28
CA PHE A 576 -26.60 -9.58 14.09
C PHE A 576 -27.38 -9.90 12.80
N LYS A 577 -26.70 -10.15 11.67
CA LYS A 577 -27.33 -10.54 10.39
C LYS A 577 -28.04 -11.90 10.48
N GLN A 578 -27.54 -12.81 11.32
CA GLN A 578 -28.15 -14.12 11.58
C GLN A 578 -29.25 -14.07 12.65
N GLU A 579 -29.65 -12.88 13.10
CA GLU A 579 -30.67 -12.66 14.15
C GLU A 579 -30.27 -13.19 15.54
N TYR A 580 -28.98 -13.50 15.74
CA TYR A 580 -28.37 -13.85 17.03
C TYR A 580 -28.03 -12.58 17.81
N TYR A 581 -29.05 -11.79 18.13
CA TYR A 581 -28.89 -10.44 18.69
C TYR A 581 -28.23 -10.40 20.07
N LEU A 582 -28.40 -11.45 20.89
CA LEU A 582 -27.77 -11.54 22.21
C LEU A 582 -26.27 -11.81 22.09
N GLU A 583 -25.90 -12.72 21.21
CA GLU A 583 -24.52 -13.06 20.86
C GLU A 583 -23.81 -11.85 20.23
N ALA A 584 -24.50 -11.14 19.33
CA ALA A 584 -24.01 -9.90 18.73
C ALA A 584 -23.76 -8.81 19.79
N ASP A 585 -24.71 -8.58 20.71
CA ASP A 585 -24.55 -7.62 21.82
C ASP A 585 -23.29 -7.95 22.65
N LEU A 586 -23.11 -9.21 23.04
CA LEU A 586 -21.92 -9.64 23.80
C LEU A 586 -20.61 -9.36 23.05
N LEU A 587 -20.56 -9.60 21.74
CA LEU A 587 -19.38 -9.32 20.92
C LEU A 587 -19.13 -7.81 20.76
N PHE A 588 -20.17 -6.99 20.56
CA PHE A 588 -20.02 -5.54 20.53
C PHE A 588 -19.57 -4.99 21.91
N GLN A 589 -20.04 -5.55 23.03
CA GLN A 589 -19.56 -5.20 24.36
C GLN A 589 -18.08 -5.56 24.55
N ASN A 590 -17.62 -6.68 23.97
CA ASN A 590 -16.20 -7.02 23.96
C ASN A 590 -15.37 -5.97 23.22
N VAL A 591 -15.88 -5.36 22.14
CA VAL A 591 -15.19 -4.24 21.47
C VAL A 591 -14.97 -3.08 22.45
N VAL A 592 -16.01 -2.69 23.19
CA VAL A 592 -15.95 -1.58 24.16
C VAL A 592 -15.03 -1.91 25.33
N LYS A 593 -15.09 -3.13 25.85
CA LYS A 593 -14.36 -3.57 27.05
C LYS A 593 -12.88 -3.84 26.77
N LEU A 594 -12.57 -4.52 25.67
CA LEU A 594 -11.21 -4.96 25.35
C LEU A 594 -10.41 -3.88 24.62
N PHE A 595 -11.07 -2.96 23.90
CA PHE A 595 -10.41 -1.93 23.10
C PHE A 595 -10.95 -0.52 23.38
N PRO A 596 -10.93 -0.04 24.65
CA PRO A 596 -11.53 1.25 25.02
C PRO A 596 -10.90 2.45 24.30
N ASP A 597 -9.62 2.35 23.92
CA ASP A 597 -8.90 3.42 23.20
C ASP A 597 -9.28 3.52 21.71
N SER A 598 -9.98 2.51 21.16
CA SER A 598 -10.43 2.47 19.77
C SER A 598 -11.71 3.30 19.55
N SER A 599 -11.66 4.60 19.81
CA SER A 599 -12.83 5.50 19.89
C SER A 599 -13.85 5.36 18.75
N ARG A 600 -13.39 5.22 17.50
CA ARG A 600 -14.26 5.01 16.32
C ARG A 600 -15.04 3.70 16.41
N TYR A 601 -14.38 2.60 16.79
CA TYR A 601 -15.01 1.29 16.94
C TYR A 601 -15.89 1.25 18.18
N VAL A 602 -15.45 1.82 19.30
CA VAL A 602 -16.25 1.93 20.53
C VAL A 602 -17.56 2.69 20.27
N SER A 603 -17.49 3.83 19.57
CA SER A 603 -18.68 4.61 19.22
C SER A 603 -19.67 3.81 18.35
N LYS A 604 -19.16 3.11 17.32
CA LYS A 604 -19.99 2.23 16.48
C LYS A 604 -20.56 1.04 17.26
N ALA A 605 -19.76 0.41 18.11
CA ALA A 605 -20.17 -0.74 18.91
C ALA A 605 -21.28 -0.36 19.89
N ASN A 606 -21.18 0.78 20.57
CA ASN A 606 -22.24 1.28 21.45
C ASN A 606 -23.58 1.47 20.73
N LYS A 607 -23.56 2.00 19.50
CA LYS A 607 -24.78 2.11 18.68
C LYS A 607 -25.35 0.75 18.30
N MET A 608 -24.48 -0.19 17.94
CA MET A 608 -24.87 -1.55 17.57
C MET A 608 -25.34 -2.38 18.78
N ILE A 609 -24.81 -2.16 19.98
CA ILE A 609 -25.31 -2.73 21.25
C ILE A 609 -26.77 -2.34 21.44
N ALA A 610 -27.06 -1.04 21.35
CA ALA A 610 -28.41 -0.52 21.49
C ALA A 610 -29.34 -1.08 20.40
N SER A 611 -28.86 -1.14 19.14
CA SER A 611 -29.60 -1.71 18.02
C SER A 611 -29.87 -3.21 18.18
N SER A 612 -28.89 -3.98 18.68
CA SER A 612 -29.02 -5.43 18.92
C SER A 612 -30.07 -5.70 20.00
N ARG A 613 -30.01 -4.96 21.11
CA ARG A 613 -31.02 -5.07 22.18
C ARG A 613 -32.40 -4.66 21.69
N PHE A 614 -32.50 -3.59 20.89
CA PHE A 614 -33.77 -3.15 20.30
C PHE A 614 -34.38 -4.23 19.40
N LYS A 615 -33.58 -4.82 18.50
CA LYS A 615 -34.01 -5.93 17.64
C LYS A 615 -34.39 -7.17 18.44
N ASN A 616 -33.68 -7.47 19.52
CA ASN A 616 -34.05 -8.56 20.43
C ASN A 616 -35.42 -8.29 21.11
N ALA A 617 -35.71 -7.04 21.51
CA ALA A 617 -37.01 -6.67 22.05
C ALA A 617 -38.13 -6.77 20.99
N GLU A 618 -37.88 -6.39 19.73
CA GLU A 618 -38.81 -6.63 18.62
C GLU A 618 -39.06 -8.13 18.37
N MET A 619 -38.02 -8.97 18.48
CA MET A 619 -38.18 -10.43 18.37
C MET A 619 -39.11 -10.97 19.47
N HIS A 620 -39.05 -10.44 20.69
CA HIS A 620 -40.01 -10.78 21.74
C HIS A 620 -41.45 -10.38 21.37
N LEU A 621 -41.64 -9.23 20.71
CA LEU A 621 -42.96 -8.85 20.17
C LEU A 621 -43.48 -9.82 19.12
N GLN A 622 -42.63 -10.23 18.17
CA GLN A 622 -43.00 -11.20 17.15
C GLN A 622 -43.40 -12.56 17.75
N LYS A 623 -42.81 -12.94 18.88
CA LYS A 623 -43.16 -14.14 19.65
C LYS A 623 -44.40 -13.97 20.54
N GLY A 624 -44.96 -12.76 20.64
CA GLY A 624 -46.13 -12.43 21.45
C GLY A 624 -45.83 -12.02 22.89
N ASP A 625 -44.56 -11.96 23.30
CA ASP A 625 -44.14 -11.64 24.67
C ASP A 625 -44.08 -10.12 24.92
N SER A 626 -45.22 -9.45 24.79
CA SER A 626 -45.34 -7.98 24.93
C SER A 626 -44.85 -7.45 26.29
N THR A 627 -44.97 -8.26 27.35
CA THR A 627 -44.48 -7.87 28.69
C THR A 627 -42.96 -7.79 28.73
N LEU A 628 -42.28 -8.78 28.15
CA LEU A 628 -40.82 -8.84 28.15
C LEU A 628 -40.26 -7.76 27.22
N ALA A 629 -40.87 -7.58 26.04
CA ALA A 629 -40.51 -6.51 25.12
C ALA A 629 -40.63 -5.12 25.78
N ALA A 630 -41.73 -4.83 26.50
CA ALA A 630 -41.90 -3.56 27.20
C ALA A 630 -40.75 -3.28 28.21
N GLN A 631 -40.36 -4.31 28.98
CA GLN A 631 -39.27 -4.20 29.95
C GLN A 631 -37.92 -4.00 29.28
N GLU A 632 -37.64 -4.69 28.17
CA GLU A 632 -36.40 -4.53 27.43
C GLU A 632 -36.31 -3.16 26.76
N PHE A 633 -37.39 -2.67 26.12
CA PHE A 633 -37.44 -1.31 25.59
C PHE A 633 -37.24 -0.24 26.66
N GLU A 634 -37.85 -0.39 27.84
CA GLU A 634 -37.64 0.54 28.97
C GLU A 634 -36.19 0.53 29.48
N LYS A 635 -35.53 -0.63 29.51
CA LYS A 635 -34.10 -0.70 29.84
C LYS A 635 -33.25 -0.04 28.76
N ILE A 636 -33.56 -0.27 27.49
CA ILE A 636 -32.81 0.31 26.37
C ILE A 636 -32.88 1.83 26.43
N SER A 637 -34.05 2.41 26.70
CA SER A 637 -34.21 3.87 26.76
C SER A 637 -33.37 4.56 27.82
N THR A 638 -32.98 3.83 28.87
CA THR A 638 -32.17 4.36 29.99
C THR A 638 -30.68 4.04 29.88
N LEU A 639 -30.32 2.93 29.23
CA LEU A 639 -28.94 2.45 29.13
C LEU A 639 -28.20 2.92 27.89
N THR A 640 -28.91 3.27 26.81
CA THR A 640 -28.27 3.71 25.57
C THR A 640 -27.89 5.19 25.62
N ALA A 641 -26.71 5.51 25.07
CA ALA A 641 -26.28 6.88 24.85
C ALA A 641 -26.73 7.44 23.49
N ASP A 642 -27.30 6.62 22.62
CA ASP A 642 -27.82 7.06 21.31
C ASP A 642 -29.25 7.61 21.47
N PRO A 643 -29.46 8.94 21.32
CA PRO A 643 -30.77 9.55 21.60
C PRO A 643 -31.89 9.04 20.68
N ALA A 644 -31.58 8.69 19.43
CA ALA A 644 -32.59 8.23 18.47
C ALA A 644 -33.13 6.84 18.84
N ILE A 645 -32.25 5.95 19.33
CA ILE A 645 -32.68 4.64 19.83
C ILE A 645 -33.36 4.80 21.19
N ALA A 646 -32.86 5.70 22.04
CA ALA A 646 -33.40 5.91 23.38
C ALA A 646 -34.86 6.42 23.32
N GLU A 647 -35.14 7.42 22.47
CA GLU A 647 -36.48 7.97 22.30
C GLU A 647 -37.43 6.92 21.71
N GLN A 648 -37.02 6.20 20.66
CA GLN A 648 -37.86 5.17 20.04
C GLN A 648 -38.16 4.06 21.03
N ALA A 649 -37.15 3.61 21.80
CA ALA A 649 -37.34 2.57 22.81
C ALA A 649 -38.28 3.03 23.93
N LEU A 650 -38.21 4.29 24.38
CA LEU A 650 -39.13 4.79 25.39
C LEU A 650 -40.58 4.82 24.87
N PHE A 651 -40.78 5.24 23.62
CA PHE A 651 -42.09 5.23 22.98
C PHE A 651 -42.65 3.82 22.83
N GLU A 652 -41.84 2.89 22.32
CA GLU A 652 -42.23 1.49 22.18
C GLU A 652 -42.55 0.87 23.54
N ALA A 653 -41.74 1.12 24.58
CA ALA A 653 -42.05 0.66 25.93
C ALA A 653 -43.43 1.15 26.39
N ALA A 654 -43.73 2.44 26.23
CA ALA A 654 -45.01 3.03 26.59
C ALA A 654 -46.17 2.39 25.81
N LEU A 655 -46.00 2.15 24.51
CA LEU A 655 -46.98 1.50 23.64
C LEU A 655 -47.22 0.04 24.03
N GLN A 656 -46.17 -0.71 24.36
CA GLN A 656 -46.34 -2.10 24.79
C GLN A 656 -46.99 -2.20 26.17
N TYR A 657 -46.68 -1.28 27.10
CA TYR A 657 -47.40 -1.17 28.38
C TYR A 657 -48.88 -0.80 28.20
N GLU A 658 -49.21 0.03 27.20
CA GLU A 658 -50.58 0.33 26.79
C GLU A 658 -51.30 -0.93 26.31
N ASN A 659 -50.69 -1.68 25.38
CA ASN A 659 -51.26 -2.90 24.79
C ASN A 659 -51.55 -4.00 25.83
N ILE A 660 -50.68 -4.17 26.83
CA ILE A 660 -50.89 -5.15 27.91
C ILE A 660 -51.81 -4.64 29.04
N GLY A 661 -52.39 -3.44 28.89
CA GLY A 661 -53.34 -2.87 29.84
C GLY A 661 -52.72 -2.21 31.08
N ARG A 662 -51.39 -2.05 31.15
CA ARG A 662 -50.71 -1.31 32.22
C ARG A 662 -50.74 0.20 31.97
N LYS A 663 -51.95 0.75 31.87
CA LYS A 663 -52.21 2.14 31.45
C LYS A 663 -51.48 3.19 32.28
N ASN A 664 -51.44 3.07 33.61
CA ASN A 664 -50.72 4.03 34.47
C ASN A 664 -49.22 4.13 34.13
N LYS A 665 -48.57 2.97 33.93
CA LYS A 665 -47.15 2.91 33.58
C LYS A 665 -46.90 3.49 32.18
N SER A 666 -47.80 3.19 31.23
CA SER A 666 -47.75 3.77 29.89
C SER A 666 -47.82 5.30 29.90
N VAL A 667 -48.77 5.87 30.65
CA VAL A 667 -48.89 7.33 30.81
C VAL A 667 -47.61 7.94 31.39
N GLU A 668 -47.02 7.32 32.41
CA GLU A 668 -45.75 7.79 33.00
C GLU A 668 -44.61 7.82 31.98
N LEU A 669 -44.51 6.81 31.11
CA LEU A 669 -43.45 6.75 30.10
C LEU A 669 -43.68 7.74 28.95
N TYR A 670 -44.92 7.93 28.49
CA TYR A 670 -45.25 8.96 27.51
C TYR A 670 -44.98 10.37 28.06
N GLU A 671 -45.27 10.64 29.34
CA GLU A 671 -44.91 11.90 29.99
C GLU A 671 -43.40 12.08 30.11
N MET A 672 -42.68 11.00 30.44
CA MET A 672 -41.22 10.98 30.55
C MET A 672 -40.53 11.32 29.23
N MET A 673 -41.14 11.02 28.08
CA MET A 673 -40.65 11.39 26.76
C MET A 673 -40.31 12.88 26.67
N SER A 674 -41.23 13.73 27.13
CA SER A 674 -41.07 15.19 27.09
C SER A 674 -39.95 15.71 27.99
N LEU A 675 -39.64 14.98 29.07
CA LEU A 675 -38.61 15.34 30.04
C LEU A 675 -37.21 14.90 29.58
N GLN A 676 -37.12 13.68 29.02
CA GLN A 676 -35.85 13.10 28.57
C GLN A 676 -35.45 13.54 27.16
N PHE A 677 -36.43 13.73 26.27
CA PHE A 677 -36.18 14.03 24.86
C PHE A 677 -37.02 15.24 24.38
N PRO A 678 -36.78 16.48 24.87
CA PRO A 678 -37.61 17.65 24.57
C PRO A 678 -37.66 18.08 23.09
N GLY A 679 -36.79 17.53 22.23
CA GLY A 679 -36.78 17.79 20.78
C GLY A 679 -37.31 16.65 19.93
N SER A 680 -37.85 15.59 20.55
CA SER A 680 -38.30 14.40 19.82
C SER A 680 -39.55 14.69 18.98
N HIS A 681 -39.60 14.11 17.77
CA HIS A 681 -40.77 14.16 16.89
C HIS A 681 -41.97 13.35 17.44
N LEU A 682 -41.75 12.52 18.47
CA LEU A 682 -42.76 11.67 19.10
C LEU A 682 -43.45 12.34 20.30
N ILE A 683 -43.04 13.55 20.70
CA ILE A 683 -43.60 14.25 21.88
C ILE A 683 -45.09 14.50 21.73
N ASP A 684 -45.52 15.00 20.58
CA ASP A 684 -46.92 15.33 20.34
C ASP A 684 -47.80 14.08 20.45
N GLU A 685 -47.40 12.98 19.82
CA GLU A 685 -48.13 11.73 19.90
C GLU A 685 -48.12 11.16 21.32
N SER A 686 -47.00 11.29 22.04
CA SER A 686 -46.86 10.87 23.43
C SER A 686 -47.81 11.64 24.35
N PHE A 687 -47.86 12.97 24.27
CA PHE A 687 -48.80 13.77 25.06
C PHE A 687 -50.25 13.46 24.71
N PHE A 688 -50.56 13.25 23.43
CA PHE A 688 -51.91 12.90 23.01
C PHE A 688 -52.34 11.56 23.61
N LYS A 689 -51.50 10.52 23.49
CA LYS A 689 -51.75 9.19 24.06
C LYS A 689 -51.81 9.22 25.59
N ALA A 690 -50.93 9.95 26.26
CA ALA A 690 -50.98 10.17 27.70
C ALA A 690 -52.28 10.85 28.14
N GLY A 691 -52.76 11.83 27.36
CA GLY A 691 -54.05 12.50 27.57
C GLY A 691 -55.23 11.54 27.45
N VAL A 692 -55.30 10.78 26.35
CA VAL A 692 -56.37 9.79 26.09
C VAL A 692 -56.39 8.72 27.17
N LEU A 693 -55.24 8.12 27.49
CA LEU A 693 -55.17 7.09 28.53
C LEU A 693 -55.51 7.62 29.92
N SER A 694 -55.15 8.86 30.22
CA SER A 694 -55.55 9.51 31.48
C SER A 694 -57.06 9.77 31.54
N GLU A 695 -57.69 10.08 30.40
CA GLU A 695 -59.14 10.24 30.27
C GLU A 695 -59.86 8.90 30.51
N GLU A 696 -59.36 7.81 29.92
CA GLU A 696 -59.88 6.45 30.16
C GLU A 696 -59.71 5.97 31.61
N LEU A 697 -58.71 6.49 32.32
CA LEU A 697 -58.49 6.26 33.75
C LEU A 697 -59.29 7.22 34.65
N GLU A 698 -60.15 8.07 34.07
CA GLU A 698 -60.93 9.11 34.75
C GLU A 698 -60.07 10.10 35.55
N ASN A 699 -58.78 10.22 35.22
CA ASN A 699 -57.88 11.20 35.81
C ASN A 699 -57.95 12.50 35.01
N TRP A 700 -59.10 13.17 35.10
CA TRP A 700 -59.46 14.34 34.29
C TRP A 700 -58.42 15.46 34.37
N GLN A 701 -57.85 15.69 35.55
CA GLN A 701 -56.84 16.74 35.74
C GLN A 701 -55.52 16.40 35.01
N ARG A 702 -55.07 15.14 35.08
CA ARG A 702 -53.87 14.66 34.38
C ARG A 702 -54.09 14.65 32.87
N ALA A 703 -55.25 14.19 32.42
CA ALA A 703 -55.66 14.21 31.01
C ALA A 703 -55.60 15.63 30.43
N ALA A 704 -56.24 16.59 31.12
CA ALA A 704 -56.22 18.00 30.71
C ALA A 704 -54.79 18.56 30.67
N THR A 705 -53.96 18.20 31.64
CA THR A 705 -52.56 18.66 31.71
C THR A 705 -51.75 18.16 30.52
N ASN A 706 -51.87 16.87 30.15
CA ASN A 706 -51.18 16.29 28.99
C ASN A 706 -51.65 16.88 27.66
N TYR A 707 -52.96 17.02 27.47
CA TYR A 707 -53.50 17.66 26.28
C TYR A 707 -53.06 19.13 26.14
N LEU A 708 -52.98 19.88 27.24
CA LEU A 708 -52.45 21.25 27.21
C LEU A 708 -50.94 21.30 26.98
N ALA A 709 -50.18 20.35 27.51
CA ALA A 709 -48.75 20.25 27.27
C ALA A 709 -48.47 20.09 25.77
N LEU A 710 -49.27 19.27 25.08
CA LEU A 710 -49.24 19.17 23.62
C LEU A 710 -49.50 20.51 22.94
N PHE A 711 -50.62 21.17 23.28
CA PHE A 711 -50.98 22.45 22.66
C PHE A 711 -49.92 23.53 22.89
N LYS A 712 -49.28 23.56 24.06
CA LYS A 712 -48.20 24.50 24.38
C LYS A 712 -46.90 24.16 23.65
N HIS A 713 -46.62 22.88 23.45
CA HIS A 713 -45.43 22.41 22.74
C HIS A 713 -45.52 22.77 21.25
N ASP A 714 -46.60 22.37 20.58
CA ASP A 714 -46.85 22.71 19.18
C ASP A 714 -48.35 22.97 18.91
N PRO A 715 -48.77 24.26 18.82
CA PRO A 715 -50.12 24.65 18.42
C PRO A 715 -50.50 24.25 17.00
N ASN A 716 -49.55 23.90 16.13
CA ASN A 716 -49.85 23.48 14.75
C ASN A 716 -49.86 21.95 14.58
N SER A 717 -49.58 21.21 15.65
CA SER A 717 -49.58 19.75 15.62
C SER A 717 -50.91 19.20 15.10
N ARG A 718 -50.88 18.07 14.39
CA ARG A 718 -52.08 17.37 13.93
C ARG A 718 -53.04 17.00 15.07
N TYR A 719 -52.53 16.95 16.30
CA TYR A 719 -53.29 16.66 17.51
C TYR A 719 -53.72 17.93 18.27
N ALA A 720 -53.17 19.11 17.99
CA ALA A 720 -53.28 20.31 18.84
C ALA A 720 -54.72 20.80 19.01
N SER A 721 -55.46 20.92 17.89
CA SER A 721 -56.87 21.32 17.93
C SER A 721 -57.69 20.35 18.78
N ARG A 722 -57.53 19.04 18.54
CA ARG A 722 -58.25 17.99 19.27
C ARG A 722 -57.91 18.05 20.76
N SER A 723 -56.62 18.12 21.10
CA SER A 723 -56.14 18.18 22.47
C SER A 723 -56.67 19.38 23.24
N LEU A 724 -56.64 20.60 22.67
CA LEU A 724 -57.12 21.79 23.38
C LEU A 724 -58.62 21.70 23.71
N PHE A 725 -59.42 21.16 22.78
CA PHE A 725 -60.84 20.93 23.02
C PHE A 725 -61.08 19.91 24.15
N PHE A 726 -60.40 18.75 24.11
CA PHE A 726 -60.53 17.74 25.15
C PHE A 726 -59.96 18.21 26.49
N ALA A 727 -58.91 19.03 26.52
CA ALA A 727 -58.40 19.64 27.74
C ALA A 727 -59.48 20.50 28.43
N ALA A 728 -60.19 21.34 27.67
CA ALA A 728 -61.26 22.18 28.19
C ALA A 728 -62.41 21.31 28.75
N LYS A 729 -62.80 20.26 28.03
CA LYS A 729 -63.82 19.28 28.47
C LYS A 729 -63.38 18.51 29.72
N CYS A 730 -62.13 18.09 29.81
CA CYS A 730 -61.60 17.41 30.99
C CYS A 730 -61.62 18.33 32.22
N TYR A 731 -61.28 19.62 32.09
CA TYR A 731 -61.44 20.58 33.19
C TYR A 731 -62.90 20.83 33.56
N GLU A 732 -63.80 20.84 32.59
CA GLU A 732 -65.25 20.94 32.85
C GLU A 732 -65.72 19.75 33.69
N THR A 733 -65.37 18.52 33.30
CA THR A 733 -65.68 17.29 34.04
C THR A 733 -65.01 17.26 35.43
N ALA A 734 -63.78 17.79 35.54
CA ALA A 734 -63.08 17.92 36.82
C ALA A 734 -63.67 19.01 37.75
N GLY A 735 -64.60 19.84 37.26
CA GLY A 735 -65.21 20.94 38.00
C GLY A 735 -64.40 22.24 38.03
N ASP A 736 -63.25 22.32 37.35
CA ASP A 736 -62.46 23.55 37.20
C ASP A 736 -63.05 24.41 36.07
N LEU A 737 -64.26 24.93 36.31
CA LEU A 737 -65.05 25.69 35.33
C LEU A 737 -64.33 26.96 34.84
N SER A 738 -63.43 27.52 35.65
CA SER A 738 -62.62 28.69 35.26
C SER A 738 -61.65 28.34 34.15
N LYS A 739 -60.89 27.25 34.32
CA LYS A 739 -59.99 26.75 33.27
C LYS A 739 -60.74 26.23 32.05
N ALA A 740 -61.83 25.47 32.25
CA ALA A 740 -62.65 24.98 31.15
C ALA A 740 -63.10 26.14 30.25
N ARG A 741 -63.67 27.19 30.84
CA ARG A 741 -64.11 28.39 30.11
C ARG A 741 -62.96 29.10 29.39
N THR A 742 -61.80 29.20 30.03
CA THR A 742 -60.59 29.80 29.45
C THR A 742 -60.12 29.00 28.23
N TYR A 743 -60.02 27.68 28.33
CA TYR A 743 -59.52 26.86 27.23
C TYR A 743 -60.54 26.64 26.11
N PHE A 744 -61.84 26.68 26.39
CA PHE A 744 -62.85 26.80 25.33
C PHE A 744 -62.70 28.13 24.57
N GLN A 745 -62.42 29.24 25.27
CA GLN A 745 -62.12 30.52 24.62
C GLN A 745 -60.86 30.44 23.75
N GLU A 746 -59.78 29.87 24.25
CA GLU A 746 -58.55 29.66 23.47
C GLU A 746 -58.79 28.78 22.25
N TYR A 747 -59.61 27.74 22.37
CA TYR A 747 -59.99 26.89 21.24
C TYR A 747 -60.68 27.69 20.14
N ILE A 748 -61.67 28.52 20.49
CA ILE A 748 -62.43 29.35 19.53
C ILE A 748 -61.55 30.41 18.86
N ILE A 749 -60.52 30.91 19.54
CA ILE A 749 -59.58 31.89 18.98
C ILE A 749 -58.62 31.23 17.98
N ASN A 750 -58.05 30.09 18.36
CA ASN A 750 -56.94 29.49 17.64
C ASN A 750 -57.37 28.46 16.58
N TYR A 751 -58.54 27.84 16.73
CA TYR A 751 -59.00 26.76 15.86
C TYR A 751 -60.44 26.97 15.41
N ALA A 752 -60.66 26.99 14.11
CA ALA A 752 -61.99 26.97 13.47
C ALA A 752 -62.12 25.87 12.42
N VAL A 753 -61.28 24.82 12.53
CA VAL A 753 -61.13 23.76 11.51
C VAL A 753 -62.28 22.76 11.54
N ASP A 754 -62.78 22.44 12.73
CA ASP A 754 -63.89 21.52 12.96
C ASP A 754 -65.15 22.34 13.35
N PRO A 755 -66.11 22.55 12.42
CA PRO A 755 -67.26 23.41 12.66
C PRO A 755 -68.11 22.97 13.86
N ASP A 756 -68.28 21.67 14.06
CA ASP A 756 -69.09 21.11 15.15
C ASP A 756 -68.43 21.36 16.51
N ARG A 757 -67.12 21.07 16.63
CA ARG A 757 -66.38 21.39 17.86
C ARG A 757 -66.25 22.89 18.10
N TYR A 758 -66.18 23.69 17.04
CA TYR A 758 -66.13 25.15 17.13
C TYR A 758 -67.38 25.72 17.80
N VAL A 759 -68.55 25.30 17.32
CA VAL A 759 -69.83 25.73 17.91
C VAL A 759 -70.07 25.08 19.27
N GLU A 760 -69.63 23.84 19.49
CA GLU A 760 -69.73 23.18 20.80
C GLU A 760 -68.88 23.91 21.85
N ALA A 761 -67.64 24.27 21.54
CA ALA A 761 -66.79 25.02 22.48
C ALA A 761 -67.42 26.35 22.89
N ALA A 762 -68.00 27.09 21.94
CA ALA A 762 -68.69 28.34 22.22
C ALA A 762 -69.96 28.12 23.05
N PHE A 763 -70.71 27.06 22.75
CA PHE A 763 -71.88 26.66 23.51
C PHE A 763 -71.53 26.31 24.95
N ARG A 764 -70.52 25.45 25.18
CA ARG A 764 -70.04 25.06 26.52
C ARG A 764 -69.58 26.27 27.32
N ARG A 765 -68.83 27.19 26.70
CA ARG A 765 -68.43 28.46 27.32
C ARG A 765 -69.64 29.28 27.78
N GLY A 766 -70.67 29.38 26.92
CA GLY A 766 -71.92 30.06 27.22
C GLY A 766 -72.76 29.36 28.30
N GLU A 767 -72.78 28.03 28.31
CA GLU A 767 -73.45 27.20 29.31
C GLU A 767 -72.83 27.39 30.70
N ILE A 768 -71.49 27.38 30.79
CA ILE A 768 -70.77 27.72 32.03
C ILE A 768 -71.19 29.11 32.53
N ALA A 769 -71.22 30.12 31.66
CA ALA A 769 -71.65 31.47 32.02
C ALA A 769 -73.12 31.54 32.44
N TYR A 770 -74.00 30.77 31.78
CA TYR A 770 -75.43 30.69 32.10
C TYR A 770 -75.65 30.08 33.48
N ASN A 771 -74.94 29.00 33.81
CA ASN A 771 -74.99 28.32 35.09
C ASN A 771 -74.41 29.17 36.23
N GLN A 772 -73.41 30.02 35.93
CA GLN A 772 -72.91 31.05 36.84
C GLN A 772 -73.81 32.29 36.94
N ASN A 773 -75.02 32.26 36.36
CA ASN A 773 -75.99 33.35 36.32
C ASN A 773 -75.47 34.65 35.66
N SER A 774 -74.42 34.56 34.84
CA SER A 774 -73.87 35.66 34.03
C SER A 774 -74.60 35.78 32.69
N LEU A 775 -75.89 36.13 32.75
CA LEU A 775 -76.82 36.03 31.62
C LEU A 775 -76.44 36.88 30.40
N GLU A 776 -75.84 38.05 30.59
CA GLU A 776 -75.40 38.90 29.46
C GLU A 776 -74.26 38.26 28.68
N THR A 777 -73.32 37.63 29.38
CA THR A 777 -72.20 36.92 28.76
C THR A 777 -72.67 35.66 28.07
N ALA A 778 -73.52 34.87 28.74
CA ALA A 778 -74.14 33.69 28.15
C ALA A 778 -74.93 34.04 26.88
N LEU A 779 -75.67 35.14 26.88
CA LEU A 779 -76.41 35.60 25.70
C LEU A 779 -75.48 35.93 24.53
N LYS A 780 -74.33 36.57 24.77
CA LYS A 780 -73.33 36.85 23.73
C LYS A 780 -72.72 35.56 23.19
N ASP A 781 -72.38 34.61 24.06
CA ASP A 781 -71.81 33.33 23.67
C ASP A 781 -72.80 32.48 22.86
N PHE A 782 -74.05 32.40 23.28
CA PHE A 782 -75.08 31.69 22.50
C PHE A 782 -75.39 32.39 21.18
N GLN A 783 -75.40 33.73 21.13
CA GLN A 783 -75.58 34.44 19.86
C GLN A 783 -74.41 34.15 18.91
N PHE A 784 -73.19 34.09 19.43
CA PHE A 784 -72.01 33.71 18.65
C PHE A 784 -72.16 32.30 18.04
N VAL A 785 -72.71 31.33 18.78
CA VAL A 785 -73.02 29.99 18.25
C VAL A 785 -73.96 30.07 17.04
N ILE A 786 -75.02 30.89 17.12
CA ILE A 786 -75.98 31.05 16.01
C ILE A 786 -75.33 31.72 14.80
N ASP A 787 -74.58 32.79 15.04
CA ASP A 787 -73.90 33.54 13.98
C ASP A 787 -72.84 32.67 13.27
N ALA A 788 -72.08 31.86 14.05
CA ALA A 788 -71.10 30.92 13.52
C ALA A 788 -71.77 29.80 12.69
N HIS A 789 -72.84 29.19 13.19
CA HIS A 789 -73.59 28.18 12.45
C HIS A 789 -74.15 28.75 11.13
N GLN A 790 -74.76 29.93 11.16
CA GLN A 790 -75.28 30.56 9.95
C GLN A 790 -74.18 30.81 8.93
N LYS A 791 -73.02 31.32 9.38
CA LYS A 791 -71.85 31.53 8.52
C LYS A 791 -71.38 30.23 7.86
N PHE A 792 -71.30 29.12 8.60
CA PHE A 792 -70.90 27.83 8.03
C PHE A 792 -71.93 27.30 7.01
N VAL A 793 -73.23 27.42 7.30
CA VAL A 793 -74.30 27.05 6.35
C VAL A 793 -74.24 27.90 5.08
N GLU A 794 -74.03 29.21 5.18
CA GLU A 794 -73.87 30.11 4.03
C GLU A 794 -72.62 29.76 3.18
N GLN A 795 -71.60 29.16 3.80
CA GLN A 795 -70.41 28.65 3.13
C GLN A 795 -70.57 27.21 2.59
N ASN A 796 -71.77 26.64 2.64
CA ASN A 796 -72.06 25.23 2.28
C ASN A 796 -71.23 24.20 3.07
N ILE A 797 -70.85 24.53 4.31
CA ILE A 797 -70.16 23.61 5.22
C ILE A 797 -71.22 22.86 6.03
N SER A 798 -71.19 21.53 6.00
CA SER A 798 -72.09 20.68 6.79
C SER A 798 -71.79 20.85 8.28
N ILE A 799 -72.82 21.09 9.09
CA ILE A 799 -72.72 21.28 10.54
C ILE A 799 -74.00 20.80 11.23
N GLU A 800 -73.87 20.18 12.39
CA GLU A 800 -75.01 19.68 13.15
C GLU A 800 -75.85 20.81 13.75
N SER A 801 -77.18 20.68 13.64
CA SER A 801 -78.12 21.69 14.15
C SER A 801 -78.44 21.55 15.65
N TYR A 802 -78.01 20.48 16.32
CA TYR A 802 -78.40 20.22 17.72
C TYR A 802 -77.89 21.29 18.69
N VAL A 803 -76.59 21.61 18.64
CA VAL A 803 -75.96 22.60 19.52
C VAL A 803 -76.50 24.03 19.24
N PRO A 804 -76.60 24.49 17.99
CA PRO A 804 -77.24 25.76 17.65
C PRO A 804 -78.71 25.85 18.08
N ALA A 805 -79.49 24.77 17.92
CA ALA A 805 -80.88 24.74 18.37
C ALA A 805 -81.00 24.90 19.90
N ASN A 806 -80.11 24.24 20.65
CA ASN A 806 -80.01 24.39 22.10
C ASN A 806 -79.62 25.82 22.49
N ALA A 807 -78.59 26.39 21.85
CA ALA A 807 -78.17 27.76 22.08
C ALA A 807 -79.33 28.75 21.86
N GLN A 808 -80.06 28.62 20.75
CA GLN A 808 -81.21 29.47 20.43
C GLN A 808 -82.36 29.30 21.45
N PHE A 809 -82.57 28.08 21.94
CA PHE A 809 -83.52 27.83 23.02
C PHE A 809 -83.09 28.50 24.34
N LEU A 810 -81.81 28.44 24.72
CA LEU A 810 -81.30 29.11 25.91
C LEU A 810 -81.34 30.64 25.78
N ILE A 811 -81.13 31.21 24.59
CA ILE A 811 -81.39 32.63 24.31
C ILE A 811 -82.86 32.97 24.64
N ALA A 812 -83.79 32.12 24.21
CA ALA A 812 -85.21 32.30 24.48
C ALA A 812 -85.54 32.17 25.98
N GLU A 813 -84.89 31.26 26.72
CA GLU A 813 -85.01 31.16 28.18
C GLU A 813 -84.49 32.42 28.89
N ILE A 814 -83.38 33.01 28.44
CA ILE A 814 -82.85 34.28 28.97
C ILE A 814 -83.87 35.42 28.73
N PHE A 815 -84.46 35.49 27.54
CA PHE A 815 -85.53 36.45 27.25
C PHE A 815 -86.80 36.17 28.06
N PHE A 816 -87.15 34.91 28.30
CA PHE A 816 -88.29 34.54 29.12
C PHE A 816 -88.09 34.98 30.57
N LYS A 817 -86.92 34.74 31.16
CA LYS A 817 -86.54 35.25 32.50
C LYS A 817 -86.68 36.77 32.58
N SER A 818 -86.27 37.48 31.53
CA SER A 818 -86.39 38.95 31.43
C SER A 818 -87.84 39.41 31.31
N PHE A 819 -88.65 38.70 30.52
CA PHE A 819 -90.08 38.91 30.35
C PHE A 819 -90.88 38.68 31.64
N ASP A 820 -90.57 37.62 32.39
CA ASP A 820 -91.28 37.27 33.62
C ASP A 820 -91.00 38.27 34.76
N LYS A 821 -89.77 38.81 34.83
CA LYS A 821 -89.39 39.88 35.76
C LYS A 821 -90.20 41.16 35.56
N ILE A 822 -90.73 41.43 34.37
CA ILE A 822 -91.57 42.61 34.11
C ILE A 822 -92.97 42.38 34.71
N LYS A 823 -93.24 42.97 35.88
CA LYS A 823 -94.57 42.93 36.52
C LYS A 823 -95.46 44.09 36.01
N LEU A 824 -96.74 43.81 35.77
CA LEU A 824 -97.71 44.83 35.36
C LEU A 824 -98.18 45.63 36.58
N LYS A 825 -97.53 46.76 36.86
CA LYS A 825 -97.89 47.72 37.92
C LYS A 825 -98.08 49.13 37.35
N PRO A 826 -98.74 50.06 38.06
CA PRO A 826 -98.78 51.47 37.64
C PRO A 826 -97.37 52.05 37.39
N PRO A 827 -97.17 52.88 36.36
CA PRO A 827 -98.11 53.26 35.30
C PRO A 827 -98.33 52.12 34.29
N LEU A 828 -99.58 51.64 34.20
CA LEU A 828 -99.93 50.39 33.51
C LEU A 828 -99.59 50.43 32.01
N LYS A 829 -99.87 51.55 31.33
CA LYS A 829 -99.60 51.75 29.90
C LYS A 829 -98.13 51.52 29.53
N ARG A 830 -97.20 52.03 30.34
CA ARG A 830 -95.74 51.89 30.11
C ARG A 830 -95.29 50.44 30.34
N ASN A 831 -95.70 49.83 31.45
CA ASN A 831 -95.29 48.47 31.81
C ASN A 831 -95.92 47.42 30.90
N LEU A 832 -97.17 47.62 30.45
CA LEU A 832 -97.82 46.78 29.45
C LEU A 832 -97.11 46.87 28.08
N LYS A 833 -96.72 48.06 27.63
CA LYS A 833 -95.93 48.23 26.39
C LYS A 833 -94.60 47.47 26.47
N ARG A 834 -93.88 47.59 27.60
CA ARG A 834 -92.62 46.87 27.84
C ARG A 834 -92.83 45.36 27.87
N LYS A 835 -93.82 44.86 28.61
CA LYS A 835 -94.10 43.42 28.70
C LYS A 835 -94.56 42.84 27.37
N ARG A 836 -95.36 43.56 26.58
CA ARG A 836 -95.76 43.16 25.22
C ARG A 836 -94.56 43.09 24.26
N SER A 837 -93.64 44.04 24.35
CA SER A 837 -92.40 44.01 23.56
C SER A 837 -91.51 42.83 23.96
N ALA A 838 -91.38 42.55 25.26
CA ALA A 838 -90.62 41.39 25.75
C ALA A 838 -91.29 40.06 25.35
N PHE A 839 -92.62 39.99 25.44
CA PHE A 839 -93.43 38.86 24.97
C PHE A 839 -93.14 38.53 23.50
N ALA A 840 -93.24 39.52 22.61
CA ALA A 840 -92.96 39.33 21.18
C ALA A 840 -91.53 38.83 20.94
N LYS A 841 -90.56 39.33 21.72
CA LYS A 841 -89.15 38.90 21.66
C LYS A 841 -88.97 37.42 22.05
N VAL A 842 -89.66 36.97 23.11
CA VAL A 842 -89.63 35.58 23.57
C VAL A 842 -90.26 34.64 22.56
N ILE A 843 -91.46 34.97 22.06
CA ILE A 843 -92.16 34.16 21.05
C ILE A 843 -91.29 34.02 19.79
N LYS A 844 -90.70 35.13 19.32
CA LYS A 844 -89.75 35.09 18.21
C LYS A 844 -88.59 34.14 18.50
N ALA A 845 -87.93 34.27 19.65
CA ALA A 845 -86.74 33.48 19.96
C ALA A 845 -87.00 31.96 20.04
N TYR A 846 -88.10 31.52 20.67
CA TYR A 846 -88.49 30.10 20.65
C TYR A 846 -88.91 29.63 19.25
N THR A 847 -89.56 30.50 18.48
CA THR A 847 -89.93 30.16 17.09
C THR A 847 -88.67 29.94 16.25
N GLU A 848 -87.63 30.78 16.41
CA GLU A 848 -86.33 30.56 15.75
C GLU A 848 -85.67 29.25 16.21
N ALA A 849 -85.73 28.90 17.50
CA ALA A 849 -85.19 27.62 18.00
C ALA A 849 -85.90 26.41 17.35
N ALA A 850 -87.22 26.48 17.16
CA ALA A 850 -87.99 25.42 16.51
C ALA A 850 -87.67 25.27 15.01
N LYS A 851 -87.18 26.33 14.32
CA LYS A 851 -86.83 26.25 12.89
C LYS A 851 -85.65 25.34 12.59
N PHE A 852 -84.80 25.05 13.57
CA PHE A 852 -83.71 24.08 13.43
C PHE A 852 -84.20 22.64 13.26
N LYS A 853 -85.50 22.36 13.51
CA LYS A 853 -86.13 21.03 13.33
C LYS A 853 -85.48 19.90 14.14
N VAL A 854 -84.77 20.23 15.21
CA VAL A 854 -84.25 19.26 16.16
C VAL A 854 -85.38 18.87 17.11
N ALA A 855 -85.69 17.57 17.20
CA ALA A 855 -86.88 17.06 17.89
C ALA A 855 -87.05 17.64 19.30
N ASP A 856 -86.01 17.55 20.14
CA ASP A 856 -86.04 18.03 21.52
C ASP A 856 -86.29 19.53 21.63
N TRP A 857 -85.57 20.33 20.84
CA TRP A 857 -85.68 21.79 20.89
C TRP A 857 -86.95 22.30 20.21
N THR A 858 -87.49 21.58 19.23
CA THR A 858 -88.76 21.90 18.57
C THR A 858 -89.93 21.69 19.53
N THR A 859 -89.97 20.55 20.23
CA THR A 859 -91.05 20.28 21.19
C THR A 859 -90.91 21.12 22.46
N ALA A 860 -89.69 21.36 22.95
CA ALA A 860 -89.41 22.28 24.05
C ALA A 860 -89.85 23.71 23.73
N SER A 861 -89.49 24.22 22.55
CA SER A 861 -89.83 25.58 22.12
C SER A 861 -91.33 25.76 21.96
N SER A 862 -92.02 24.80 21.35
CA SER A 862 -93.47 24.85 21.18
C SER A 862 -94.20 24.83 22.52
N TYR A 863 -93.74 24.01 23.46
CA TYR A 863 -94.24 24.03 24.84
C TYR A 863 -94.01 25.41 25.49
N LYS A 864 -92.80 25.96 25.40
CA LYS A 864 -92.47 27.26 26.01
C LYS A 864 -93.17 28.45 25.35
N ILE A 865 -93.52 28.38 24.06
CA ILE A 865 -94.39 29.36 23.39
C ILE A 865 -95.76 29.36 24.06
N GLY A 866 -96.36 28.18 24.25
CA GLY A 866 -97.62 28.05 24.98
C GLY A 866 -97.53 28.64 26.39
N VAL A 867 -96.48 28.28 27.15
CA VAL A 867 -96.24 28.80 28.51
C VAL A 867 -96.11 30.33 28.50
N THR A 868 -95.50 30.91 27.47
CA THR A 868 -95.34 32.36 27.33
C THR A 868 -96.67 33.06 27.08
N PHE A 869 -97.55 32.48 26.25
CA PHE A 869 -98.93 32.97 26.06
C PHE A 869 -99.71 32.95 27.37
N GLU A 870 -99.65 31.84 28.11
CA GLU A 870 -100.31 31.70 29.41
C GLU A 870 -99.77 32.71 30.44
N ALA A 871 -98.44 32.84 30.56
CA ALA A 871 -97.82 33.77 31.48
C ALA A 871 -98.16 35.25 31.16
N PHE A 872 -98.34 35.58 29.87
CA PHE A 872 -98.80 36.92 29.48
C PHE A 872 -100.27 37.15 29.82
N ALA A 873 -101.14 36.18 29.48
CA ALA A 873 -102.56 36.19 29.83
C ALA A 873 -102.76 36.35 31.35
N ASP A 874 -102.05 35.55 32.13
CA ASP A 874 -102.08 35.59 33.59
C ASP A 874 -101.63 36.93 34.14
N ALA A 875 -100.55 37.50 33.61
CA ALA A 875 -100.06 38.79 34.06
C ALA A 875 -101.06 39.92 33.77
N VAL A 876 -101.74 39.89 32.62
CA VAL A 876 -102.77 40.88 32.23
C VAL A 876 -104.01 40.71 33.11
N PHE A 877 -104.49 39.48 33.30
CA PHE A 877 -105.65 39.20 34.13
C PHE A 877 -105.44 39.57 35.60
N LYS A 878 -104.25 39.26 36.14
CA LYS A 878 -103.85 39.58 37.52
C LYS A 878 -103.36 41.03 37.68
N SER A 879 -103.44 41.87 36.64
CA SER A 879 -102.97 43.25 36.71
C SER A 879 -103.82 44.09 37.69
N PRO A 880 -103.23 45.12 38.35
CA PRO A 880 -103.94 45.95 39.32
C PRO A 880 -105.19 46.60 38.72
N ARG A 881 -106.33 46.41 39.39
CA ARG A 881 -107.61 47.01 38.99
C ARG A 881 -107.61 48.52 39.32
N PRO A 882 -108.27 49.37 38.51
CA PRO A 882 -108.41 50.80 38.81
C PRO A 882 -109.06 51.01 40.18
N ARG A 883 -108.47 51.89 41.01
CA ARG A 883 -108.93 52.13 42.39
C ARG A 883 -110.32 52.77 42.49
N ASN A 884 -110.83 53.32 41.39
CA ASN A 884 -112.09 54.04 41.28
C ASN A 884 -113.27 53.16 40.82
N LEU A 885 -113.07 51.85 40.65
CA LEU A 885 -114.13 50.89 40.30
C LEU A 885 -114.53 50.07 41.54
N SER A 886 -115.83 49.84 41.75
CA SER A 886 -116.36 49.01 42.82
C SER A 886 -117.62 48.26 42.38
N GLY A 887 -118.02 47.23 43.12
CA GLY A 887 -119.24 46.47 42.84
C GLY A 887 -119.29 45.91 41.42
N GLU A 888 -120.40 46.20 40.72
CA GLU A 888 -120.69 45.70 39.38
C GLU A 888 -119.68 46.19 38.32
N ASP A 889 -119.17 47.42 38.44
CA ASP A 889 -118.18 47.97 37.50
C ASP A 889 -116.83 47.27 37.60
N LEU A 890 -116.46 46.79 38.80
CA LEU A 890 -115.26 46.00 39.02
C LEU A 890 -115.38 44.60 38.41
N ASN A 891 -116.57 44.01 38.48
CA ASN A 891 -116.89 42.73 37.84
C ASN A 891 -116.88 42.86 36.32
N LYS A 892 -117.56 43.86 35.75
CA LYS A 892 -117.53 44.17 34.30
C LYS A 892 -116.11 44.41 33.78
N TYR A 893 -115.26 45.08 34.57
CA TYR A 893 -113.85 45.24 34.23
C TYR A 893 -113.07 43.91 34.29
N GLY A 894 -113.38 43.05 35.26
CA GLY A 894 -112.85 41.68 35.35
C GLY A 894 -113.25 40.81 34.16
N ASP A 895 -114.52 40.86 33.75
CA ASP A 895 -115.05 40.16 32.58
C ASP A 895 -114.37 40.66 31.30
N LYS A 896 -114.21 41.98 31.16
CA LYS A 896 -113.48 42.59 30.04
C LYS A 896 -112.01 42.19 30.02
N LEU A 897 -111.36 42.06 31.18
CA LEU A 897 -109.99 41.53 31.27
C LEU A 897 -109.95 40.05 30.88
N TRP A 898 -110.94 39.25 31.30
CA TRP A 898 -111.08 37.85 30.89
C TRP A 898 -111.23 37.74 29.36
N GLU A 899 -112.19 38.46 28.77
CA GLU A 899 -112.37 38.57 27.31
C GLU A 899 -111.08 39.00 26.60
N THR A 900 -110.28 39.88 27.22
CA THR A 900 -109.00 40.33 26.67
C THR A 900 -107.93 39.24 26.67
N VAL A 901 -107.93 38.34 27.66
CA VAL A 901 -106.89 37.30 27.82
C VAL A 901 -107.27 35.95 27.21
N VAL A 902 -108.56 35.67 27.02
CA VAL A 902 -109.06 34.44 26.38
C VAL A 902 -108.37 34.15 25.04
N PRO A 903 -108.22 35.11 24.10
CA PRO A 903 -107.51 34.86 22.83
C PRO A 903 -106.06 34.39 23.02
N PHE A 904 -105.37 34.85 24.07
CA PHE A 904 -104.01 34.40 24.38
C PHE A 904 -103.99 32.98 24.96
N LYS A 905 -104.96 32.62 25.81
CA LYS A 905 -105.13 31.26 26.32
C LYS A 905 -105.52 30.27 25.22
N GLU A 906 -106.39 30.66 24.30
CA GLU A 906 -106.73 29.88 23.11
C GLU A 906 -105.51 29.66 22.22
N LYS A 907 -104.68 30.70 22.02
CA LYS A 907 -103.43 30.56 21.26
C LYS A 907 -102.41 29.66 21.96
N ALA A 908 -102.34 29.68 23.29
CA ALA A 908 -101.54 28.72 24.05
C ALA A 908 -102.02 27.29 23.82
N LEU A 909 -103.34 27.04 23.92
CA LEU A 909 -103.96 25.75 23.69
C LEU A 909 -103.71 25.23 22.26
N GLU A 910 -103.88 26.09 21.25
CA GLU A 910 -103.58 25.79 19.85
C GLU A 910 -102.12 25.38 19.68
N THR A 911 -101.19 26.12 20.31
CA THR A 911 -99.75 25.84 20.24
C THR A 911 -99.44 24.47 20.85
N TYR A 912 -99.97 24.15 22.03
CA TYR A 912 -99.74 22.84 22.65
C TYR A 912 -100.34 21.69 21.82
N ARG A 913 -101.54 21.88 21.26
CA ARG A 913 -102.16 20.88 20.38
C ARG A 913 -101.35 20.66 19.11
N ALA A 914 -100.85 21.74 18.50
CA ALA A 914 -99.95 21.66 17.36
C ALA A 914 -98.66 20.90 17.72
N ASN A 915 -98.09 21.16 18.90
CA ASN A 915 -96.91 20.43 19.39
C ASN A 915 -97.18 18.92 19.53
N LEU A 916 -98.30 18.53 20.15
CA LEU A 916 -98.68 17.12 20.32
C LEU A 916 -98.94 16.43 18.98
N LYS A 917 -99.61 17.12 18.05
CA LYS A 917 -99.87 16.61 16.71
C LYS A 917 -98.55 16.37 15.96
N GLN A 918 -97.67 17.37 15.93
CA GLN A 918 -96.37 17.25 15.27
C GLN A 918 -95.52 16.14 15.90
N ALA A 919 -95.50 16.02 17.23
CA ALA A 919 -94.76 14.98 17.93
C ALA A 919 -95.29 13.58 17.59
N ALA A 920 -96.61 13.39 17.53
CA ALA A 920 -97.22 12.12 17.13
C ALA A 920 -96.90 11.75 15.67
N GLU A 921 -96.97 12.72 14.75
CA GLU A 921 -96.65 12.52 13.33
C GLU A 921 -95.18 12.11 13.09
N ASN A 922 -94.28 12.46 14.00
CA ASN A 922 -92.85 12.15 13.91
C ASN A 922 -92.39 11.11 14.95
N SER A 923 -93.32 10.43 15.63
CA SER A 923 -93.02 9.44 16.67
C SER A 923 -92.09 9.94 17.79
N ILE A 924 -92.19 11.22 18.16
CA ILE A 924 -91.38 11.85 19.21
C ILE A 924 -92.10 11.72 20.56
N GLU A 925 -91.50 11.01 21.51
CA GLU A 925 -91.90 11.03 22.91
C GLU A 925 -90.78 11.60 23.78
N ASN A 926 -91.02 12.76 24.39
CA ASN A 926 -90.11 13.34 25.39
C ASN A 926 -90.89 14.11 26.47
N ASN A 927 -90.18 14.61 27.48
CA ASN A 927 -90.80 15.29 28.61
C ASN A 927 -91.66 16.50 28.18
N TRP A 928 -91.27 17.24 27.14
CA TRP A 928 -92.00 18.44 26.69
C TRP A 928 -93.35 18.12 26.05
N VAL A 929 -93.44 16.99 25.33
CA VAL A 929 -94.70 16.44 24.80
C VAL A 929 -95.63 16.08 25.95
N LEU A 930 -95.11 15.42 27.00
CA LEU A 930 -95.87 15.09 28.20
C LEU A 930 -96.39 16.35 28.91
N GLN A 931 -95.55 17.38 29.09
CA GLN A 931 -95.98 18.64 29.72
C GLN A 931 -97.03 19.37 28.86
N SER A 932 -96.88 19.35 27.53
CA SER A 932 -97.88 19.93 26.62
C SER A 932 -99.23 19.24 26.76
N ARG A 933 -99.27 17.91 26.89
CA ARG A 933 -100.52 17.15 27.13
C ARG A 933 -101.23 17.59 28.41
N LYS A 934 -100.48 17.70 29.51
CA LYS A 934 -101.02 18.18 30.80
C LYS A 934 -101.58 19.60 30.70
N ARG A 935 -100.91 20.50 29.97
CA ARG A 935 -101.41 21.88 29.77
C ARG A 935 -102.63 21.95 28.86
N VAL A 936 -102.74 21.10 27.83
CA VAL A 936 -103.96 21.00 27.01
C VAL A 936 -105.17 20.63 27.87
N GLU A 937 -105.05 19.61 28.72
CA GLU A 937 -106.12 19.20 29.63
C GLU A 937 -106.54 20.33 30.58
N ALA A 938 -105.56 21.02 31.18
CA ALA A 938 -105.82 22.15 32.06
C ALA A 938 -106.52 23.32 31.35
N LEU A 939 -106.02 23.74 30.17
CA LEU A 939 -106.57 24.88 29.44
C LEU A 939 -107.96 24.62 28.85
N VAL A 940 -108.25 23.38 28.43
CA VAL A 940 -109.60 22.99 27.98
C VAL A 940 -110.61 23.18 29.11
N ASN A 941 -110.25 22.79 30.34
CA ASN A 941 -111.08 23.01 31.51
C ASN A 941 -111.21 24.50 31.86
N GLU A 942 -110.10 25.26 31.84
CA GLU A 942 -110.10 26.71 32.13
C GLU A 942 -110.95 27.53 31.13
N LEU A 943 -111.03 27.11 29.87
CA LEU A 943 -111.78 27.78 28.80
C LEU A 943 -113.22 27.27 28.64
N GLY A 944 -113.64 26.27 29.43
CA GLY A 944 -114.99 25.70 29.35
C GLY A 944 -115.29 24.98 28.02
N LEU A 945 -114.27 24.48 27.33
CA LEU A 945 -114.43 23.75 26.07
C LEU A 945 -114.77 22.29 26.36
N ALA A 946 -115.87 21.77 25.81
CA ALA A 946 -116.25 20.36 26.00
C ALA A 946 -115.16 19.40 25.48
N GLN A 947 -114.82 18.37 26.26
CA GLN A 947 -113.82 17.36 25.89
C GLN A 947 -114.20 16.64 24.60
N VAL A 948 -113.58 16.98 23.48
CA VAL A 948 -113.56 16.12 22.29
C VAL A 948 -112.55 15.01 22.55
N LYS A 949 -113.03 13.79 22.80
CA LYS A 949 -112.22 12.57 22.83
C LYS A 949 -111.49 12.43 21.49
N LEU A 950 -110.17 12.65 21.48
CA LEU A 950 -109.30 12.19 20.39
C LEU A 950 -109.19 10.67 20.52
N SER A 951 -109.96 9.98 19.68
CA SER A 951 -109.97 8.52 19.56
C SER A 951 -108.62 7.99 19.07
N GLN A 952 -108.09 7.01 19.80
CA GLN A 952 -107.10 6.05 19.29
C GLN A 952 -107.65 5.32 18.05
N LYS A 953 -106.93 5.39 16.93
CA LYS A 953 -106.91 4.45 15.79
C LYS A 953 -105.45 4.46 15.33
N GLY A 954 -104.63 3.47 15.69
CA GLY A 954 -104.39 2.21 14.96
C GLY A 954 -103.17 2.42 14.04
N GLY A 955 -102.14 1.59 13.93
CA GLY A 955 -101.78 0.24 14.38
C GLY A 955 -100.52 -0.17 13.58
N SER A 956 -99.90 -1.30 13.99
CA SER A 956 -98.70 -1.99 13.46
C SER A 956 -97.35 -1.32 13.65
#